data_AF-A0A5B0RJV9-F1
#
_entry.id   AF-A0A5B0RJV9-F1
#
_cell.length_a   1.000
_cell.length_b   1.000
_cell.length_c   1.000
_cell.angle_alpha   90.00
_cell.angle_beta   90.00
_cell.angle_gamma   90.00
#
_symmetry.space_group_name_H-M   'P 1'
#
loop_
_entity.id
_entity.type
_entity.pdbx_description
1 polymer ?
#
loop_
_entity_poly.entity_id
_entity_poly.type
_entity_poly.pdbx_seq_one_letter_code
_entity_poly.pdbx_strand_id
1 'polypeptide(L)'
;MLDHVHIFHRGGLVLWSKSFVPTPSPIRTLIGDGLIGEQSSGLNDLMVMQIGSYSLQWNFSNEFGLIFVVAYQRILQLTYITDLLESMKSLFTSLYGSILDTTFNSWIVPETGLTEGFKDLFKGWDQSFHKLLKDIERMSDRRRGGIDFQKTSGLDKRAAQRQAEEQQLVDDQKPTALTTATDAETIARNIAALKARKKPNKSSTSRATSRSGTDTDTAPAGKPQTTNKKTARKWDNGRITANDIAEYDFSEKDAHLDDSKTLSSNFIDKMSMGTRNQKGLYEVADFDRSRPDQKSEEDKSQPTLFSKIISSIPIFGGQKSGPITLREEDVKPMIEQIQLQLMKKNVAREIAVRICERIQVELIGQKLSDRSTTALKKLINHSLEISLTKILTPKTSVDILADIHQKQDRQKQMNLSQLSGGTSTAPYVMTFVGVNGVGKSTNLSKVAFWLLQNRLRVLIAACDTFRSGAVEQLRTHVRNLGKLDGAIEHQSPNSNHEERKMIELFEKGYGKDAAGIAKEAIQYAKNDGFDVVLIDTAGRMQDNEPLMRALGKLVVVNQPDKILFVGEALVGNEAVDQLGKFDKSLKTFSGLDSHLPRGIDGIILTKFDTIDDKVGAALSMTYTINQPILFVGTGQTYTDLKNLKVNHVVNALMR
;
A
#
# COMPACT_ATOMS: atom_id res chain seq x y z
N MET A 1 -3.92 1.32 -38.56
CA MET A 1 -3.55 0.30 -37.53
C MET A 1 -3.98 0.70 -36.12
N LEU A 2 -4.49 1.92 -35.91
CA LEU A 2 -5.12 2.33 -34.65
C LEU A 2 -6.56 1.82 -34.62
N ASP A 3 -7.07 1.50 -33.43
CA ASP A 3 -8.45 1.05 -33.26
C ASP A 3 -9.34 2.19 -32.77
N HIS A 4 -8.90 2.93 -31.74
CA HIS A 4 -9.64 4.05 -31.15
C HIS A 4 -8.72 5.22 -30.79
N VAL A 5 -9.20 6.45 -30.99
CA VAL A 5 -8.52 7.68 -30.57
C VAL A 5 -9.53 8.61 -29.91
N HIS A 6 -9.17 9.21 -28.78
CA HIS A 6 -10.04 10.06 -27.99
C HIS A 6 -9.31 11.31 -27.51
N ILE A 7 -10.03 12.44 -27.47
CA ILE A 7 -9.62 13.68 -26.82
C ILE A 7 -10.75 14.08 -25.87
N PHE A 8 -10.45 14.21 -24.59
CA PHE A 8 -11.44 14.59 -23.57
C PHE A 8 -10.82 15.48 -22.51
N HIS A 9 -11.66 16.27 -21.87
CA HIS A 9 -11.29 17.13 -20.75
C HIS A 9 -11.22 16.32 -19.45
N ARG A 10 -10.36 16.72 -18.50
CA ARG A 10 -10.20 16.12 -17.16
C ARG A 10 -11.53 16.04 -16.39
N GLY A 11 -12.48 16.92 -16.68
CA GLY A 11 -13.85 16.90 -16.13
C GLY A 11 -14.77 15.82 -16.73
N GLY A 12 -14.27 14.93 -17.59
CA GLY A 12 -15.04 13.83 -18.17
C GLY A 12 -15.78 14.15 -19.47
N LEU A 13 -15.64 15.37 -20.00
CA LEU A 13 -16.26 15.79 -21.26
C LEU A 13 -15.45 15.29 -22.46
N VAL A 14 -16.05 14.46 -23.32
CA VAL A 14 -15.42 14.01 -24.57
C VAL A 14 -15.53 15.10 -25.63
N LEU A 15 -14.39 15.63 -26.09
CA LEU A 15 -14.33 16.68 -27.11
C LEU A 15 -14.31 16.10 -28.52
N TRP A 16 -13.58 15.01 -28.71
CA TRP A 16 -13.51 14.31 -29.98
C TRP A 16 -13.22 12.83 -29.76
N SER A 17 -13.78 11.99 -30.62
CA SER A 17 -13.47 10.56 -30.63
C SER A 17 -13.55 10.02 -32.05
N LYS A 18 -12.63 9.13 -32.39
CA LYS A 18 -12.60 8.43 -33.67
C LYS A 18 -12.38 6.95 -33.43
N SER A 19 -13.26 6.16 -34.02
CA SER A 19 -13.15 4.71 -34.05
C SER A 19 -12.86 4.26 -35.47
N PHE A 20 -11.86 3.40 -35.61
CA PHE A 20 -11.45 2.78 -36.88
C PHE A 20 -11.94 1.34 -37.00
N VAL A 21 -12.45 0.76 -35.91
CA VAL A 21 -12.93 -0.62 -35.82
C VAL A 21 -14.25 -0.63 -35.05
N PRO A 22 -15.27 -1.40 -35.46
CA PRO A 22 -16.59 -1.43 -34.81
C PRO A 22 -16.61 -2.15 -33.45
N THR A 23 -15.50 -2.17 -32.70
CA THR A 23 -15.42 -2.74 -31.36
C THR A 23 -15.72 -1.69 -30.28
N PRO A 24 -16.25 -2.07 -29.11
CA PRO A 24 -16.41 -1.14 -28.00
C PRO A 24 -15.06 -0.60 -27.52
N SER A 25 -14.99 0.72 -27.27
CA SER A 25 -13.75 1.37 -26.84
C SER A 25 -13.35 0.96 -25.41
N PRO A 26 -12.07 0.62 -25.16
CA PRO A 26 -11.57 0.30 -23.82
C PRO A 26 -11.44 1.53 -22.89
N ILE A 27 -11.85 2.72 -23.34
CA ILE A 27 -11.65 3.98 -22.63
C ILE A 27 -12.32 4.03 -21.25
N ARG A 28 -13.46 3.36 -21.08
CA ARG A 28 -14.15 3.33 -19.78
C ARG A 28 -13.29 2.64 -18.72
N THR A 29 -12.61 1.57 -19.10
CA THR A 29 -11.66 0.85 -18.25
C THR A 29 -10.43 1.70 -17.99
N LEU A 30 -9.92 2.44 -18.99
CA LEU A 30 -8.84 3.41 -18.78
C LEU A 30 -9.21 4.49 -17.76
N ILE A 31 -10.42 5.04 -17.84
CA ILE A 31 -10.89 6.08 -16.92
C ILE A 31 -10.95 5.52 -15.49
N GLY A 32 -11.53 4.33 -15.30
CA GLY A 32 -11.63 3.69 -13.99
C GLY A 32 -10.27 3.24 -13.42
N ASP A 33 -9.49 2.51 -14.21
CA ASP A 33 -8.32 1.77 -13.72
C ASP A 33 -6.99 2.50 -13.96
N GLY A 34 -6.91 3.42 -14.93
CA GLY A 34 -5.66 4.07 -15.34
C GLY A 34 -5.55 5.57 -15.08
N LEU A 35 -6.64 6.32 -15.22
CA LEU A 35 -6.67 7.75 -14.90
C LEU A 35 -7.06 7.99 -13.43
N ILE A 36 -7.93 7.13 -12.89
CA ILE A 36 -8.39 7.16 -11.49
C ILE A 36 -7.64 6.11 -10.64
N GLY A 37 -7.28 4.96 -11.21
CA GLY A 37 -6.51 3.91 -10.55
C GLY A 37 -5.00 4.19 -10.53
N GLU A 38 -4.42 4.22 -9.34
CA GLU A 38 -2.98 4.41 -9.12
C GLU A 38 -2.24 3.07 -9.26
N GLN A 39 -2.18 2.51 -10.46
CA GLN A 39 -1.26 1.40 -10.72
C GLN A 39 0.12 1.91 -11.13
N SER A 40 1.00 1.99 -10.12
CA SER A 40 2.25 1.23 -10.04
C SER A 40 3.16 1.06 -11.27
N SER A 41 3.62 2.11 -11.95
CA SER A 41 4.95 2.05 -12.62
C SER A 41 5.48 3.44 -13.04
N GLY A 42 6.81 3.57 -13.12
CA GLY A 42 7.53 4.85 -13.18
C GLY A 42 7.28 5.70 -14.43
N LEU A 43 7.95 6.86 -14.52
CA LEU A 43 7.79 7.91 -15.55
C LEU A 43 7.49 7.48 -17.00
N ASN A 44 8.05 6.37 -17.49
CA ASN A 44 7.79 5.87 -18.87
C ASN A 44 6.53 5.00 -19.00
N ASP A 45 6.04 4.45 -17.90
CA ASP A 45 4.88 3.55 -17.82
C ASP A 45 3.61 4.29 -17.36
N LEU A 46 3.72 5.53 -16.86
CA LEU A 46 2.60 6.39 -16.47
C LEU A 46 1.66 6.81 -17.63
N MET A 47 2.06 6.51 -18.86
CA MET A 47 1.37 6.91 -20.10
C MET A 47 0.97 5.71 -20.95
N VAL A 48 1.18 4.48 -20.46
CA VAL A 48 0.89 3.24 -21.20
C VAL A 48 0.17 2.26 -20.29
N MET A 49 -0.94 1.68 -20.75
CA MET A 49 -1.68 0.64 -20.04
C MET A 49 -2.03 -0.49 -20.99
N GLN A 50 -1.92 -1.73 -20.52
CA GLN A 50 -2.36 -2.91 -21.28
C GLN A 50 -3.65 -3.45 -20.68
N ILE A 51 -4.71 -3.52 -21.49
CA ILE A 51 -6.03 -4.01 -21.09
C ILE A 51 -6.45 -5.10 -22.07
N GLY A 52 -6.38 -6.37 -21.65
CA GLY A 52 -6.72 -7.51 -22.49
C GLY A 52 -5.89 -7.55 -23.79
N SER A 53 -6.57 -7.45 -24.94
CA SER A 53 -5.94 -7.41 -26.27
C SER A 53 -5.45 -6.02 -26.70
N TYR A 54 -5.73 -4.97 -25.91
CA TYR A 54 -5.40 -3.59 -26.24
C TYR A 54 -4.19 -3.08 -25.47
N SER A 55 -3.38 -2.26 -26.16
CA SER A 55 -2.44 -1.33 -25.57
C SER A 55 -3.01 0.08 -25.71
N LEU A 56 -3.09 0.80 -24.60
CA LEU A 56 -3.52 2.19 -24.55
C LEU A 56 -2.33 3.07 -24.22
N GLN A 57 -2.20 4.19 -24.91
CA GLN A 57 -1.25 5.24 -24.59
C GLN A 57 -1.94 6.59 -24.51
N TRP A 58 -1.47 7.46 -23.63
CA TRP A 58 -2.04 8.80 -23.49
C TRP A 58 -1.00 9.88 -23.27
N ASN A 59 -1.44 11.14 -23.42
CA ASN A 59 -0.65 12.33 -23.14
C ASN A 59 -1.57 13.43 -22.58
N PHE A 60 -1.04 14.26 -21.66
CA PHE A 60 -1.79 15.36 -21.05
C PHE A 60 -1.41 16.70 -21.67
N SER A 61 -2.42 17.56 -21.87
CA SER A 61 -2.21 18.99 -22.01
C SER A 61 -2.79 19.70 -20.80
N ASN A 62 -1.93 19.97 -19.80
CA ASN A 62 -2.36 20.56 -18.53
C ASN A 62 -2.82 22.00 -18.68
N GLU A 63 -2.33 22.74 -19.67
CA GLU A 63 -2.72 24.11 -19.97
C GLU A 63 -4.25 24.26 -20.14
N PHE A 64 -4.88 23.28 -20.77
CA PHE A 64 -6.31 23.26 -21.06
C PHE A 64 -7.04 22.08 -20.39
N GLY A 65 -6.36 21.36 -19.48
CA GLY A 65 -6.92 20.18 -18.82
C GLY A 65 -7.33 19.05 -19.78
N LEU A 66 -6.63 18.84 -20.90
CA LEU A 66 -6.98 17.84 -21.91
C LEU A 66 -6.20 16.54 -21.76
N ILE A 67 -6.83 15.45 -22.16
CA ILE A 67 -6.30 14.09 -22.19
C ILE A 67 -6.44 13.54 -23.62
N PHE A 68 -5.33 13.16 -24.21
CA PHE A 68 -5.24 12.56 -25.55
C PHE A 68 -4.96 11.08 -25.39
N VAL A 69 -5.80 10.20 -25.93
CA VAL A 69 -5.69 8.74 -25.75
C VAL A 69 -5.72 8.05 -27.11
N VAL A 70 -4.83 7.08 -27.30
CA VAL A 70 -4.80 6.18 -28.46
C VAL A 70 -4.84 4.74 -27.97
N ALA A 71 -5.74 3.93 -28.53
CA ALA A 71 -5.84 2.50 -28.27
C ALA A 71 -5.57 1.70 -29.56
N TYR A 72 -4.74 0.67 -29.45
CA TYR A 72 -4.35 -0.20 -30.56
C TYR A 72 -4.13 -1.64 -30.06
N GLN A 73 -4.11 -2.61 -30.97
CA GLN A 73 -3.91 -4.01 -30.61
C GLN A 73 -2.51 -4.25 -30.03
N ARG A 74 -2.43 -4.96 -28.90
CA ARG A 74 -1.18 -5.24 -28.19
C ARG A 74 -0.14 -5.98 -29.03
N ILE A 75 -0.59 -6.79 -29.99
CA ILE A 75 0.32 -7.51 -30.90
C ILE A 75 1.10 -6.58 -31.84
N LEU A 76 0.65 -5.33 -31.99
CA LEU A 76 1.28 -4.33 -32.85
C LEU A 76 2.28 -3.50 -32.04
N GLN A 77 3.56 -3.56 -32.42
CA GLN A 77 4.58 -2.67 -31.88
C GLN A 77 4.64 -1.37 -32.70
N LEU A 78 3.78 -0.42 -32.33
CA LEU A 78 3.70 0.89 -32.97
C LEU A 78 4.57 1.90 -32.22
N THR A 79 5.77 2.16 -32.72
CA THR A 79 6.74 3.08 -32.10
C THR A 79 6.44 4.55 -32.36
N TYR A 80 5.57 4.86 -33.32
CA TYR A 80 5.21 6.24 -33.70
C TYR A 80 4.10 6.86 -32.84
N ILE A 81 3.50 6.10 -31.90
CA ILE A 81 2.35 6.55 -31.12
C ILE A 81 2.72 7.72 -30.20
N THR A 82 3.93 7.71 -29.64
CA THR A 82 4.44 8.82 -28.82
C THR A 82 4.53 10.11 -29.64
N ASP A 83 5.18 10.05 -30.81
CA ASP A 83 5.30 11.17 -31.75
C ASP A 83 3.91 11.68 -32.22
N LEU A 84 2.97 10.74 -32.43
CA LEU A 84 1.58 11.05 -32.79
C LEU A 84 0.85 11.80 -31.68
N LEU A 85 0.93 11.32 -30.45
CA LEU A 85 0.27 11.96 -29.30
C LEU A 85 0.82 13.37 -29.06
N GLU A 86 2.15 13.56 -29.17
CA GLU A 86 2.79 14.87 -29.00
C GLU A 86 2.41 15.84 -30.11
N SER A 87 2.47 15.39 -31.37
CA SER A 87 2.09 16.22 -32.51
C SER A 87 0.59 16.53 -32.51
N MET A 88 -0.23 15.57 -32.11
CA MET A 88 -1.69 15.73 -31.98
C MET A 88 -2.01 16.77 -30.91
N LYS A 89 -1.36 16.69 -29.74
CA LYS A 89 -1.46 17.69 -28.68
C LYS A 89 -1.10 19.07 -29.21
N SER A 90 0.09 19.23 -29.79
CA SER A 90 0.60 20.53 -30.29
C SER A 90 -0.32 21.14 -31.35
N LEU A 91 -0.75 20.33 -32.33
CA LEU A 91 -1.63 20.79 -33.39
C LEU A 91 -3.02 21.16 -32.87
N PHE A 92 -3.60 20.34 -31.99
CA PHE A 92 -4.94 20.60 -31.43
C PHE A 92 -4.95 21.86 -30.57
N THR A 93 -3.95 22.04 -29.70
CA THR A 93 -3.86 23.23 -28.84
C THR A 93 -3.53 24.49 -29.64
N SER A 94 -2.75 24.38 -30.73
CA SER A 94 -2.46 25.51 -31.61
C SER A 94 -3.71 25.98 -32.38
N LEU A 95 -4.49 25.04 -32.91
CA LEU A 95 -5.68 25.36 -33.71
C LEU A 95 -6.84 25.86 -32.86
N TYR A 96 -7.05 25.25 -31.69
CA TYR A 96 -8.26 25.47 -30.89
C TYR A 96 -7.98 26.17 -29.54
N GLY A 97 -6.75 26.61 -29.28
CA GLY A 97 -6.34 27.18 -28.00
C GLY A 97 -7.22 28.34 -27.51
N SER A 98 -7.62 29.25 -28.40
CA SER A 98 -8.50 30.38 -28.06
C SER A 98 -9.91 29.94 -27.66
N ILE A 99 -10.45 28.95 -28.36
CA ILE A 99 -11.76 28.34 -28.07
C ILE A 99 -11.69 27.61 -26.72
N LEU A 100 -10.63 26.83 -26.49
CA LEU A 100 -10.41 26.10 -25.26
C LEU A 100 -10.28 27.04 -24.06
N ASP A 101 -9.52 28.13 -24.19
CA ASP A 101 -9.35 29.12 -23.12
C ASP A 101 -10.69 29.80 -22.76
N THR A 102 -11.49 30.17 -23.77
CA THR A 102 -12.80 30.81 -23.57
C THR A 102 -13.80 29.83 -22.95
N THR A 103 -13.84 28.60 -23.43
CA THR A 103 -14.82 27.60 -23.01
C THR A 103 -14.55 27.11 -21.58
N PHE A 104 -13.29 26.79 -21.26
CA PHE A 104 -12.96 26.15 -19.99
C PHE A 104 -12.64 27.13 -18.86
N ASN A 105 -12.16 28.35 -19.15
CA ASN A 105 -11.92 29.35 -18.10
C ASN A 105 -13.16 30.19 -17.75
N SER A 106 -14.13 30.34 -18.67
CA SER A 106 -15.33 31.15 -18.40
C SER A 106 -16.53 30.35 -17.88
N TRP A 107 -16.47 29.01 -17.83
CA TRP A 107 -17.57 28.13 -17.39
C TRP A 107 -18.91 28.40 -18.11
N ILE A 108 -18.88 28.99 -19.32
CA ILE A 108 -20.08 29.19 -20.13
C ILE A 108 -20.28 27.90 -20.94
N VAL A 109 -21.05 26.98 -20.38
CA VAL A 109 -21.59 25.84 -21.13
C VAL A 109 -22.87 26.32 -21.81
N PRO A 110 -22.95 26.37 -23.16
CA PRO A 110 -24.21 26.68 -23.83
C PRO A 110 -25.27 25.64 -23.43
N GLU A 111 -26.45 26.10 -23.03
CA GLU A 111 -27.59 25.27 -22.59
C GLU A 111 -28.10 24.26 -23.64
N THR A 112 -27.61 24.34 -24.88
CA THR A 112 -28.02 23.50 -25.99
C THR A 112 -27.11 22.28 -26.14
N GLY A 113 -27.61 21.10 -25.73
CA GLY A 113 -27.12 19.79 -26.19
C GLY A 113 -25.60 19.60 -26.20
N LEU A 114 -25.03 19.33 -25.03
CA LEU A 114 -23.60 19.14 -24.70
C LEU A 114 -22.77 18.24 -25.64
N THR A 115 -23.36 17.47 -26.56
CA THR A 115 -22.63 16.56 -27.47
C THR A 115 -22.68 16.97 -28.94
N GLU A 116 -23.69 17.71 -29.39
CA GLU A 116 -23.78 18.14 -30.80
C GLU A 116 -23.07 19.49 -31.01
N GLY A 117 -23.26 20.46 -30.11
CA GLY A 117 -22.61 21.77 -30.21
C GLY A 117 -21.07 21.71 -30.16
N PHE A 118 -20.51 20.77 -29.38
CA PHE A 118 -19.06 20.57 -29.30
C PHE A 118 -18.46 19.92 -30.56
N LYS A 119 -19.21 19.08 -31.29
CA LYS A 119 -18.72 18.53 -32.57
C LYS A 119 -18.55 19.63 -33.63
N ASP A 120 -19.44 20.61 -33.63
CA ASP A 120 -19.36 21.76 -34.54
C ASP A 120 -18.21 22.71 -34.19
N LEU A 121 -17.86 22.85 -32.90
CA LEU A 121 -16.72 23.66 -32.43
C LEU A 121 -15.37 23.17 -32.95
N PHE A 122 -15.23 21.86 -33.22
CA PHE A 122 -13.99 21.24 -33.73
C PHE A 122 -14.11 20.76 -35.18
N LYS A 123 -15.03 21.34 -35.95
CA LYS A 123 -15.24 20.99 -37.36
C LYS A 123 -13.94 21.17 -38.16
N GLY A 124 -13.56 20.16 -38.93
CA GLY A 124 -12.29 20.12 -39.67
C GLY A 124 -11.14 19.44 -38.96
N TRP A 125 -11.24 19.17 -37.65
CA TRP A 125 -10.21 18.42 -36.92
C TRP A 125 -9.98 17.03 -37.51
N ASP A 126 -11.04 16.35 -37.96
CA ASP A 126 -10.91 15.04 -38.62
C ASP A 126 -9.93 15.09 -39.79
N GLN A 127 -10.02 16.11 -40.67
CA GLN A 127 -9.13 16.21 -41.83
C GLN A 127 -7.68 16.48 -41.42
N SER A 128 -7.48 17.38 -40.46
CA SER A 128 -6.17 17.71 -39.88
C SER A 128 -5.53 16.49 -39.23
N PHE A 129 -6.30 15.73 -38.44
CA PHE A 129 -5.85 14.49 -37.80
C PHE A 129 -5.46 13.43 -38.83
N HIS A 130 -6.26 13.21 -39.89
CA HIS A 130 -5.92 12.23 -40.93
C HIS A 130 -4.64 12.60 -41.68
N LYS A 131 -4.42 13.90 -41.95
CA LYS A 131 -3.18 14.39 -42.56
C LYS A 131 -1.98 14.13 -41.64
N LEU A 132 -2.12 14.52 -40.36
CA LEU A 132 -1.09 14.32 -39.34
C LEU A 132 -0.72 12.83 -39.18
N LEU A 133 -1.72 11.96 -39.08
CA LEU A 133 -1.52 10.52 -38.95
C LEU A 133 -0.73 9.97 -40.14
N LYS A 134 -1.12 10.33 -41.37
CA LYS A 134 -0.41 9.91 -42.59
C LYS A 134 1.03 10.39 -42.64
N ASP A 135 1.29 11.64 -42.24
CA ASP A 135 2.63 12.22 -42.26
C ASP A 135 3.53 11.52 -41.23
N ILE A 136 3.02 11.21 -40.04
CA ILE A 136 3.75 10.49 -38.99
C ILE A 136 4.00 9.03 -39.36
N GLU A 137 3.00 8.33 -39.91
CA GLU A 137 3.17 6.97 -40.43
C GLU A 137 4.26 6.93 -41.51
N ARG A 138 4.24 7.88 -42.46
CA ARG A 138 5.29 8.00 -43.50
C ARG A 138 6.67 8.28 -42.94
N MET A 139 6.77 9.14 -41.92
CA MET A 139 8.05 9.40 -41.24
C MET A 139 8.57 8.16 -40.51
N SER A 140 7.69 7.40 -39.86
CA SER A 140 8.04 6.15 -39.19
C SER A 140 8.52 5.09 -40.19
N ASP A 141 7.82 4.95 -41.31
CA ASP A 141 8.19 4.01 -42.37
C ASP A 141 9.52 4.37 -43.02
N ARG A 142 9.83 5.66 -43.18
CA ARG A 142 11.16 6.12 -43.62
C ARG A 142 12.26 5.81 -42.61
N ARG A 143 11.98 5.94 -41.30
CA ARG A 143 12.92 5.55 -40.23
C ARG A 143 13.15 4.04 -40.20
N ARG A 144 12.12 3.22 -40.51
CA ARG A 144 12.23 1.75 -40.65
C ARG A 144 12.94 1.34 -41.95
N GLY A 145 12.73 2.07 -43.05
CA GLY A 145 13.34 1.83 -44.36
C GLY A 145 14.75 2.39 -44.55
N GLY A 146 15.29 3.12 -43.56
CA GLY A 146 16.64 3.69 -43.57
C GLY A 146 17.77 2.71 -43.26
N ILE A 147 17.48 1.42 -43.06
CA ILE A 147 18.49 0.36 -43.13
C ILE A 147 18.69 0.07 -44.63
N ASP A 148 19.75 0.66 -45.18
CA ASP A 148 20.17 0.64 -46.58
C ASP A 148 19.82 -0.66 -47.35
N PHE A 149 18.85 -0.56 -48.25
CA PHE A 149 18.57 -1.55 -49.30
C PHE A 149 19.64 -1.55 -50.42
N GLN A 150 20.74 -0.80 -50.25
CA GLN A 150 21.87 -0.75 -51.20
C GLN A 150 23.06 -1.66 -50.84
N LYS A 151 22.99 -2.47 -49.78
CA LYS A 151 24.04 -3.46 -49.45
C LYS A 151 23.66 -4.93 -49.58
N THR A 152 22.46 -5.27 -50.05
CA THR A 152 22.02 -6.67 -50.19
C THR A 152 22.28 -7.27 -51.57
N SER A 153 22.55 -6.48 -52.62
CA SER A 153 22.83 -7.02 -53.97
C SER A 153 24.21 -7.71 -54.10
N GLY A 154 25.10 -7.57 -53.11
CA GLY A 154 26.40 -8.25 -53.05
C GLY A 154 26.42 -9.53 -52.21
N LEU A 155 25.41 -9.76 -51.37
CA LEU A 155 25.33 -10.94 -50.50
C LEU A 155 24.69 -12.14 -51.20
N ASP A 156 23.74 -11.91 -52.11
CA ASP A 156 23.08 -12.99 -52.88
C ASP A 156 24.04 -13.65 -53.88
N LYS A 157 24.96 -12.87 -54.48
CA LYS A 157 26.02 -13.43 -55.35
C LYS A 157 27.02 -14.29 -54.59
N ARG A 158 27.27 -13.97 -53.31
CA ARG A 158 28.25 -14.69 -52.47
C ARG A 158 27.65 -15.93 -51.79
N ALA A 159 26.33 -15.93 -51.57
CA ALA A 159 25.59 -17.10 -51.09
C ALA A 159 25.38 -18.14 -52.20
N ALA A 160 25.10 -17.71 -53.43
CA ALA A 160 25.00 -18.60 -54.60
C ALA A 160 26.34 -19.29 -54.95
N GLN A 161 27.47 -18.60 -54.70
CA GLN A 161 28.80 -19.15 -54.95
C GLN A 161 29.23 -20.17 -53.88
N ARG A 162 28.81 -19.98 -52.61
CA ARG A 162 29.05 -20.96 -51.53
C ARG A 162 28.19 -22.22 -51.64
N GLN A 163 26.95 -22.09 -52.13
CA GLN A 163 26.08 -23.25 -52.38
C GLN A 163 26.56 -24.11 -53.56
N ALA A 164 27.29 -23.54 -54.52
CA ALA A 164 27.93 -24.28 -55.60
C ALA A 164 29.23 -25.00 -55.15
N GLU A 165 29.95 -24.46 -54.16
CA GLU A 165 31.15 -25.08 -53.57
C GLU A 165 30.81 -26.19 -52.55
N GLU A 166 29.69 -26.07 -51.81
CA GLU A 166 29.24 -27.10 -50.86
C GLU A 166 28.59 -28.33 -51.52
N GLN A 167 28.17 -28.24 -52.79
CA GLN A 167 27.62 -29.38 -53.55
C GLN A 167 28.68 -30.26 -54.23
N GLN A 168 29.96 -29.89 -54.17
CA GLN A 168 31.07 -30.70 -54.73
C GLN A 168 31.85 -31.53 -53.68
N LEU A 169 31.43 -31.53 -52.41
CA LEU A 169 32.12 -32.24 -51.32
C LEU A 169 31.27 -33.34 -50.65
N VAL A 170 30.21 -33.81 -51.33
CA VAL A 170 29.35 -34.91 -50.85
C VAL A 170 29.34 -36.04 -51.87
N ASP A 171 30.53 -36.59 -52.16
CA ASP A 171 30.64 -37.92 -52.77
C ASP A 171 31.91 -38.58 -52.23
N ASP A 172 31.81 -39.09 -51.00
CA ASP A 172 32.53 -40.27 -50.51
C ASP A 172 32.15 -40.52 -49.04
N GLN A 173 31.17 -41.41 -48.83
CA GLN A 173 31.00 -42.07 -47.53
C GLN A 173 31.58 -43.48 -47.61
N LYS A 174 32.33 -43.90 -46.57
CA LYS A 174 32.02 -45.09 -45.75
C LYS A 174 32.94 -45.22 -44.51
N PRO A 175 32.53 -45.99 -43.46
CA PRO A 175 32.71 -45.63 -42.05
C PRO A 175 33.54 -46.65 -41.25
N THR A 176 34.07 -46.27 -40.08
CA THR A 176 34.29 -47.23 -38.96
C THR A 176 34.43 -46.51 -37.61
N ALA A 177 34.02 -47.21 -36.56
CA ALA A 177 33.81 -46.74 -35.19
C ALA A 177 35.04 -46.83 -34.26
N LEU A 178 34.88 -46.19 -33.08
CA LEU A 178 35.63 -46.29 -31.81
C LEU A 178 37.10 -45.77 -31.76
N THR A 179 37.34 -44.75 -30.92
CA THR A 179 38.12 -44.89 -29.67
C THR A 179 38.09 -43.59 -28.84
N THR A 180 38.10 -43.78 -27.53
CA THR A 180 38.16 -42.79 -26.43
C THR A 180 39.61 -42.46 -26.04
N ALA A 181 39.78 -41.31 -25.34
CA ALA A 181 41.00 -40.76 -24.70
C ALA A 181 41.90 -39.96 -25.67
N THR A 182 42.43 -38.78 -25.37
CA THR A 182 42.88 -38.10 -24.13
C THR A 182 42.54 -36.59 -24.23
N ASP A 183 42.40 -35.79 -23.16
CA ASP A 183 43.53 -35.15 -22.48
C ASP A 183 43.10 -34.59 -21.11
N ALA A 184 43.36 -35.37 -20.06
CA ALA A 184 43.24 -34.93 -18.67
C ALA A 184 44.35 -33.95 -18.26
N GLU A 185 45.45 -33.87 -19.02
CA GLU A 185 46.57 -32.95 -18.78
C GLU A 185 46.23 -31.47 -19.07
N THR A 186 45.35 -31.23 -20.04
CA THR A 186 44.94 -29.87 -20.45
C THR A 186 44.02 -29.24 -19.41
N ILE A 187 43.24 -30.06 -18.71
CA ILE A 187 42.38 -29.64 -17.59
C ILE A 187 43.23 -29.36 -16.33
N ALA A 188 44.28 -30.16 -16.08
CA ALA A 188 45.16 -29.97 -14.92
C ALA A 188 45.98 -28.66 -14.99
N ARG A 189 46.48 -28.26 -16.17
CA ARG A 189 47.21 -26.99 -16.33
C ARG A 189 46.34 -25.76 -16.08
N ASN A 190 45.08 -25.78 -16.51
CA ASN A 190 44.19 -24.65 -16.35
C ASN A 190 43.73 -24.45 -14.89
N ILE A 191 43.63 -25.52 -14.11
CA ILE A 191 43.31 -25.46 -12.67
C ILE A 191 44.52 -24.96 -11.85
N ALA A 192 45.75 -25.29 -12.24
CA ALA A 192 46.97 -24.79 -11.59
C ALA A 192 47.16 -23.26 -11.79
N ALA A 193 46.85 -22.76 -12.99
CA ALA A 193 46.92 -21.33 -13.31
C ALA A 193 45.89 -20.47 -12.54
N LEU A 194 44.73 -21.04 -12.21
CA LEU A 194 43.68 -20.37 -11.43
C LEU A 194 43.96 -20.35 -9.92
N LYS A 195 44.71 -21.32 -9.38
CA LYS A 195 45.14 -21.33 -7.96
C LYS A 195 46.29 -20.36 -7.66
N ALA A 196 47.06 -19.95 -8.66
CA ALA A 196 48.18 -19.00 -8.48
C ALA A 196 47.73 -17.52 -8.34
N ARG A 197 46.44 -17.20 -8.58
CA ARG A 197 45.94 -15.81 -8.62
C ARG A 197 45.07 -15.39 -7.41
N LYS A 198 45.03 -16.19 -6.35
CA LYS A 198 44.41 -15.85 -5.05
C LYS A 198 45.33 -16.24 -3.89
N LYS A 199 46.15 -15.29 -3.42
CA LYS A 199 46.76 -15.34 -2.08
C LYS A 199 46.32 -14.11 -1.28
N PRO A 200 45.77 -14.27 -0.07
CA PRO A 200 45.66 -13.20 0.91
C PRO A 200 46.95 -13.09 1.74
N ASN A 201 47.42 -11.86 1.97
CA ASN A 201 48.50 -11.56 2.89
C ASN A 201 48.06 -11.84 4.33
N LYS A 202 48.85 -12.65 5.05
CA LYS A 202 48.84 -12.78 6.52
C LYS A 202 50.17 -12.27 7.05
N SER A 203 50.14 -11.32 7.97
CA SER A 203 51.20 -11.07 8.94
C SER A 203 50.68 -11.36 10.35
N SER A 204 51.30 -12.35 11.00
CA SER A 204 51.38 -12.51 12.46
C SER A 204 52.49 -11.56 12.95
N THR A 205 52.60 -11.05 14.18
CA THR A 205 52.20 -11.46 15.54
C THR A 205 52.57 -10.23 16.40
N SER A 206 51.84 -9.87 17.46
CA SER A 206 52.37 -10.06 18.82
C SER A 206 51.31 -9.75 19.89
N ARG A 207 51.48 -10.48 20.98
CA ARG A 207 50.70 -10.54 22.21
C ARG A 207 51.29 -9.49 23.17
N ALA A 208 50.48 -8.62 23.76
CA ALA A 208 50.85 -7.88 24.97
C ALA A 208 49.62 -7.52 25.80
N THR A 209 49.69 -7.95 27.05
CA THR A 209 48.81 -7.67 28.18
C THR A 209 49.04 -6.27 28.75
N SER A 210 47.99 -5.53 29.05
CA SER A 210 47.98 -4.43 30.04
C SER A 210 46.57 -4.36 30.64
N ARG A 211 46.37 -4.72 31.92
CA ARG A 211 46.47 -3.87 33.12
C ARG A 211 45.61 -2.60 33.05
N SER A 212 44.48 -2.66 33.78
CA SER A 212 44.14 -1.79 34.90
C SER A 212 44.88 -0.45 34.96
N GLY A 213 44.15 0.63 34.71
CA GLY A 213 44.55 2.01 34.97
C GLY A 213 43.34 2.79 35.50
N THR A 214 43.56 3.38 36.66
CA THR A 214 42.66 4.13 37.53
C THR A 214 42.40 5.57 37.07
N ASP A 215 41.35 6.14 37.66
CA ASP A 215 41.07 7.56 37.93
C ASP A 215 40.74 8.51 36.78
N THR A 216 39.55 9.12 36.88
CA THR A 216 39.45 10.58 37.01
C THR A 216 38.13 10.96 37.67
N ASP A 217 38.26 11.47 38.89
CA ASP A 217 37.29 12.23 39.64
C ASP A 217 36.74 13.41 38.82
N THR A 218 35.42 13.60 38.84
CA THR A 218 34.83 14.93 39.10
C THR A 218 33.33 14.79 39.41
N ALA A 219 33.04 14.70 40.70
CA ALA A 219 31.74 15.11 41.23
C ALA A 219 31.75 16.62 41.51
N PRO A 220 30.58 17.28 41.42
CA PRO A 220 30.22 18.25 42.44
C PRO A 220 28.95 17.83 43.18
N ALA A 221 28.98 18.06 44.49
CA ALA A 221 28.00 17.67 45.47
C ALA A 221 26.68 18.47 45.41
N GLY A 222 25.57 17.73 45.50
CA GLY A 222 24.61 17.79 46.61
C GLY A 222 23.64 18.98 46.73
N LYS A 223 22.33 18.69 46.65
CA LYS A 223 21.26 19.01 47.65
C LYS A 223 19.93 18.28 47.29
N PRO A 224 18.96 18.10 48.22
CA PRO A 224 18.48 16.76 48.62
C PRO A 224 17.04 16.37 48.22
N GLN A 225 16.85 15.04 48.10
CA GLN A 225 15.69 14.16 48.37
C GLN A 225 14.24 14.56 47.99
N THR A 226 13.57 13.69 47.22
CA THR A 226 12.41 12.89 47.72
C THR A 226 12.41 11.50 47.06
N THR A 227 12.14 10.47 47.86
CA THR A 227 12.34 9.05 47.56
C THR A 227 11.04 8.37 47.12
N ASN A 228 11.00 7.86 45.89
CA ASN A 228 10.20 6.68 45.53
C ASN A 228 11.16 5.69 44.83
N LYS A 229 11.85 4.87 45.62
CA LYS A 229 12.83 3.90 45.14
C LYS A 229 12.06 2.77 44.41
N LYS A 230 12.01 2.84 43.08
CA LYS A 230 11.75 1.65 42.25
C LYS A 230 12.86 0.64 42.56
N THR A 231 12.50 -0.57 42.98
CA THR A 231 13.42 -1.68 43.14
C THR A 231 14.08 -1.97 41.79
N ALA A 232 15.40 -1.84 41.73
CA ALA A 232 16.16 -2.18 40.54
C ALA A 232 16.04 -3.68 40.26
N ARG A 233 15.80 -4.04 38.99
CA ARG A 233 15.79 -5.43 38.53
C ARG A 233 17.17 -6.04 38.79
N LYS A 234 17.23 -7.07 39.65
CA LYS A 234 18.45 -7.86 39.86
C LYS A 234 18.78 -8.63 38.59
N TRP A 235 19.84 -8.24 37.90
CA TRP A 235 20.49 -9.07 36.89
C TRP A 235 21.59 -9.88 37.60
N ASP A 236 21.18 -10.82 38.45
CA ASP A 236 22.13 -11.75 39.02
C ASP A 236 22.16 -13.01 38.15
N ASN A 237 23.36 -13.44 37.74
CA ASN A 237 23.57 -14.67 36.96
C ASN A 237 23.47 -15.93 37.86
N GLY A 238 22.62 -15.87 38.88
CA GLY A 238 22.34 -16.97 39.80
C GLY A 238 21.40 -18.00 39.17
N ARG A 239 21.53 -19.27 39.59
CA ARG A 239 20.60 -20.33 39.21
C ARG A 239 19.20 -19.97 39.71
N ILE A 240 18.27 -19.82 38.78
CA ILE A 240 16.85 -19.56 39.03
C ILE A 240 16.32 -20.67 39.96
N THR A 241 15.78 -20.28 41.12
CA THR A 241 15.23 -21.25 42.08
C THR A 241 13.78 -21.60 41.72
N ALA A 242 13.29 -22.75 42.19
CA ALA A 242 11.90 -23.15 41.98
C ALA A 242 10.89 -22.12 42.55
N ASN A 243 11.27 -21.42 43.62
CA ASN A 243 10.46 -20.35 44.19
C ASN A 243 10.41 -19.11 43.29
N ASP A 244 11.51 -18.76 42.63
CA ASP A 244 11.52 -17.67 41.64
C ASP A 244 10.61 -18.02 40.45
N ILE A 245 10.64 -19.27 39.99
CA ILE A 245 9.77 -19.74 38.90
C ILE A 245 8.29 -19.69 39.33
N ALA A 246 7.99 -20.13 40.55
CA ALA A 246 6.64 -20.09 41.11
C ALA A 246 6.12 -18.65 41.33
N GLU A 247 7.00 -17.70 41.63
CA GLU A 247 6.61 -16.28 41.75
C GLU A 247 6.17 -15.68 40.41
N TYR A 248 6.70 -16.20 39.30
CA TYR A 248 6.30 -15.82 37.93
C TYR A 248 5.28 -16.78 37.30
N ASP A 249 4.80 -17.79 38.05
CA ASP A 249 3.78 -18.72 37.61
C ASP A 249 2.38 -18.16 37.90
N PHE A 250 1.73 -17.63 36.86
CA PHE A 250 0.38 -17.06 36.93
C PHE A 250 -0.70 -18.05 36.51
N SER A 251 -0.36 -19.34 36.39
CA SER A 251 -1.25 -20.38 35.86
C SER A 251 -2.32 -20.82 36.86
N GLU A 252 -2.06 -20.75 38.17
CA GLU A 252 -2.89 -21.37 39.21
C GLU A 252 -3.69 -20.42 40.11
N LYS A 253 -3.52 -19.09 40.03
CA LYS A 253 -4.28 -18.17 40.89
C LYS A 253 -5.65 -17.82 40.29
N ASP A 254 -6.65 -18.60 40.68
CA ASP A 254 -8.04 -18.14 40.76
C ASP A 254 -8.57 -18.34 42.19
N ALA A 255 -9.21 -17.29 42.73
CA ALA A 255 -10.29 -17.25 43.73
C ALA A 255 -10.07 -16.24 44.88
N HIS A 256 -10.96 -15.23 44.93
CA HIS A 256 -11.29 -14.35 46.06
C HIS A 256 -10.46 -13.09 46.34
N LEU A 257 -10.24 -12.24 45.33
CA LEU A 257 -10.12 -10.80 45.53
C LEU A 257 -11.05 -10.08 44.54
N ASP A 258 -11.68 -9.00 44.97
CA ASP A 258 -12.68 -8.22 44.24
C ASP A 258 -12.03 -7.44 43.06
N ASP A 259 -11.56 -8.20 42.06
CA ASP A 259 -10.55 -7.81 41.06
C ASP A 259 -11.10 -7.04 39.86
N SER A 260 -12.43 -6.89 39.76
CA SER A 260 -13.09 -6.18 38.66
C SER A 260 -12.64 -4.71 38.59
N LYS A 261 -12.53 -4.04 39.75
CA LYS A 261 -12.12 -2.63 39.82
C LYS A 261 -10.65 -2.43 39.46
N THR A 262 -9.75 -3.28 39.92
CA THR A 262 -8.29 -3.20 39.68
C THR A 262 -7.90 -3.60 38.25
N LEU A 263 -8.60 -4.56 37.64
CA LEU A 263 -8.36 -4.95 36.25
C LEU A 263 -8.88 -3.89 35.25
N SER A 264 -10.01 -3.25 35.59
CA SER A 264 -10.56 -2.17 34.77
C SER A 264 -9.62 -0.96 34.67
N SER A 265 -8.89 -0.59 35.73
CA SER A 265 -8.01 0.59 35.71
C SER A 265 -6.72 0.40 34.91
N ASN A 266 -6.22 -0.83 34.76
CA ASN A 266 -4.95 -1.09 34.09
C ASN A 266 -5.09 -1.35 32.58
N PHE A 267 -6.24 -1.88 32.15
CA PHE A 267 -6.48 -2.25 30.74
C PHE A 267 -7.51 -1.37 30.01
N ILE A 268 -8.24 -0.51 30.73
CA ILE A 268 -9.12 0.51 30.17
C ILE A 268 -8.64 1.87 30.63
N ASP A 269 -8.16 2.68 29.71
CA ASP A 269 -7.98 4.09 29.96
C ASP A 269 -9.28 4.84 29.62
N LYS A 270 -9.97 5.32 30.67
CA LYS A 270 -11.23 6.06 30.55
C LYS A 270 -11.09 7.32 29.70
N MET A 271 -9.90 7.94 29.68
CA MET A 271 -9.68 9.13 28.86
C MET A 271 -9.60 8.76 27.37
N SER A 272 -9.06 7.60 27.01
CA SER A 272 -8.96 7.16 25.61
C SER A 272 -10.20 6.42 25.09
N MET A 273 -11.26 6.28 25.88
CA MET A 273 -12.54 5.77 25.41
C MET A 273 -13.11 6.58 24.24
N GLY A 274 -13.82 5.88 23.36
CA GLY A 274 -14.61 6.45 22.28
C GLY A 274 -15.96 6.97 22.73
N THR A 275 -16.82 7.30 21.78
CA THR A 275 -18.15 7.88 22.02
C THR A 275 -19.24 6.99 21.44
N ARG A 276 -20.46 7.04 22.00
CA ARG A 276 -21.61 6.39 21.38
C ARG A 276 -22.35 7.38 20.48
N ASN A 277 -22.67 6.95 19.27
CA ASN A 277 -23.44 7.77 18.33
C ASN A 277 -24.94 7.78 18.67
N GLN A 278 -25.73 8.54 17.91
CA GLN A 278 -27.19 8.64 18.11
C GLN A 278 -27.93 7.30 18.00
N LYS A 279 -27.34 6.31 17.32
CA LYS A 279 -27.88 4.94 17.19
C LYS A 279 -27.43 4.02 18.34
N GLY A 280 -26.70 4.54 19.32
CA GLY A 280 -26.15 3.78 20.45
C GLY A 280 -24.90 2.95 20.12
N LEU A 281 -24.38 3.03 18.89
CA LEU A 281 -23.19 2.31 18.43
C LEU A 281 -21.93 2.96 19.04
N TYR A 282 -21.00 2.14 19.51
CA TYR A 282 -19.73 2.61 20.05
C TYR A 282 -18.72 2.84 18.92
N GLU A 283 -18.37 4.11 18.72
CA GLU A 283 -17.35 4.56 17.79
C GLU A 283 -16.05 4.83 18.55
N VAL A 284 -14.94 4.24 18.09
CA VAL A 284 -13.63 4.54 18.66
C VAL A 284 -13.31 6.01 18.47
N ALA A 285 -12.56 6.60 19.40
CA ALA A 285 -12.19 8.00 19.26
C ALA A 285 -11.29 8.18 18.02
N ASP A 286 -11.37 9.36 17.43
CA ASP A 286 -10.45 9.73 16.37
C ASP A 286 -9.05 9.93 16.93
N PHE A 287 -8.04 9.59 16.14
CA PHE A 287 -6.68 9.99 16.45
C PHE A 287 -6.58 11.51 16.31
N ASP A 288 -6.48 12.20 17.45
CA ASP A 288 -6.27 13.64 17.51
C ASP A 288 -5.12 13.95 18.48
N ARG A 289 -4.10 14.63 17.95
CA ARG A 289 -2.93 15.06 18.73
C ARG A 289 -3.20 16.34 19.52
N SER A 290 -4.35 17.00 19.31
CA SER A 290 -4.71 18.27 19.95
C SER A 290 -5.33 18.15 21.36
N ARG A 291 -5.06 17.06 22.09
CA ARG A 291 -5.45 16.95 23.50
C ARG A 291 -4.59 17.83 24.44
N PRO A 292 -5.19 18.36 25.53
CA PRO A 292 -4.87 19.68 26.09
C PRO A 292 -3.88 19.65 27.27
N ASP A 293 -2.80 18.85 27.21
CA ASP A 293 -1.74 18.90 28.25
C ASP A 293 -0.57 19.83 27.88
N GLN A 294 -0.72 20.59 26.80
CA GLN A 294 0.07 21.79 26.57
C GLN A 294 -0.90 22.97 26.47
N LYS A 295 -0.83 23.87 27.45
CA LYS A 295 -1.51 25.16 27.41
C LYS A 295 -1.30 25.76 26.02
N SER A 296 -2.42 25.97 25.33
CA SER A 296 -2.52 26.76 24.11
C SER A 296 -1.95 28.15 24.37
N GLU A 297 -0.71 28.38 23.94
CA GLU A 297 -0.34 29.72 23.49
C GLU A 297 -1.11 29.97 22.19
N GLU A 298 -1.77 31.12 22.16
CA GLU A 298 -2.58 31.61 21.06
C GLU A 298 -1.95 31.34 19.69
N ASP A 299 -2.78 30.81 18.78
CA ASP A 299 -2.54 30.66 17.35
C ASP A 299 -2.18 32.02 16.71
N LYS A 300 -0.91 32.40 16.83
CA LYS A 300 -0.26 33.29 15.87
C LYS A 300 0.29 32.39 14.78
N SER A 301 -0.35 32.47 13.62
CA SER A 301 0.05 31.87 12.34
C SER A 301 1.58 31.88 12.16
N GLN A 302 2.24 30.84 12.65
CA GLN A 302 3.66 30.67 12.44
C GLN A 302 3.87 30.10 11.04
N PRO A 303 4.77 30.68 10.25
CA PRO A 303 5.11 30.15 8.94
C PRO A 303 5.57 28.69 9.09
N THR A 304 4.89 27.76 8.41
CA THR A 304 5.22 26.32 8.37
C THR A 304 6.70 26.14 8.02
N LEU A 305 7.35 25.08 8.49
CA LEU A 305 8.77 24.80 8.15
C LEU A 305 8.99 24.79 6.62
N PHE A 306 7.99 24.34 5.87
CA PHE A 306 7.88 24.51 4.41
C PHE A 306 8.09 25.96 3.93
N SER A 307 7.44 26.94 4.57
CA SER A 307 7.56 28.35 4.15
C SER A 307 8.94 28.97 4.41
N LYS A 308 9.66 28.52 5.45
CA LYS A 308 10.99 29.02 5.84
C LYS A 308 12.15 28.43 5.04
N ILE A 309 12.04 27.19 4.58
CA ILE A 309 13.10 26.53 3.80
C ILE A 309 13.06 26.99 2.34
N ILE A 310 11.87 27.29 1.81
CA ILE A 310 11.70 27.71 0.41
C ILE A 310 11.91 29.23 0.24
N SER A 311 12.20 30.00 1.30
CA SER A 311 12.49 31.45 1.19
C SER A 311 13.95 31.76 0.85
N SER A 312 14.83 30.76 0.79
CA SER A 312 16.29 30.95 0.62
C SER A 312 16.82 30.72 -0.79
N ILE A 313 15.95 30.49 -1.80
CA ILE A 313 16.38 30.29 -3.19
C ILE A 313 16.27 31.63 -3.96
N PRO A 314 17.39 32.24 -4.37
CA PRO A 314 17.36 33.41 -5.26
C PRO A 314 17.11 32.94 -6.70
N ILE A 315 16.06 33.46 -7.34
CA ILE A 315 15.85 33.30 -8.79
C ILE A 315 16.31 34.58 -9.48
N PHE A 316 17.38 34.46 -10.25
CA PHE A 316 17.80 35.49 -11.21
C PHE A 316 16.84 35.50 -12.40
N GLY A 317 16.13 36.62 -12.61
CA GLY A 317 15.32 36.83 -13.81
C GLY A 317 14.29 37.94 -13.63
N GLY A 318 14.51 39.07 -14.31
CA GLY A 318 13.80 40.33 -14.12
C GLY A 318 12.27 40.27 -14.16
N GLN A 319 11.68 41.22 -13.43
CA GLN A 319 10.24 41.48 -13.35
C GLN A 319 9.63 41.70 -14.74
N LYS A 320 8.86 40.72 -15.22
CA LYS A 320 7.81 40.93 -16.20
C LYS A 320 6.51 40.37 -15.63
N SER A 321 5.59 41.26 -15.30
CA SER A 321 4.24 40.96 -14.82
C SER A 321 3.41 40.46 -15.99
N GLY A 322 3.21 39.14 -16.09
CA GLY A 322 2.32 38.50 -17.05
C GLY A 322 2.05 37.05 -16.66
N PRO A 323 0.98 36.43 -17.17
CA PRO A 323 0.72 35.01 -16.93
C PRO A 323 1.84 34.17 -17.55
N ILE A 324 2.41 33.26 -16.76
CA ILE A 324 3.55 32.42 -17.19
C ILE A 324 3.13 30.96 -17.14
N THR A 325 3.48 30.24 -18.20
CA THR A 325 3.38 28.78 -18.26
C THR A 325 4.54 28.16 -17.48
N LEU A 326 4.22 27.34 -16.47
CA LEU A 326 5.22 26.68 -15.63
C LEU A 326 6.09 25.71 -16.44
N ARG A 327 7.41 25.87 -16.34
CA ARG A 327 8.40 24.96 -16.94
C ARG A 327 8.97 24.01 -15.89
N GLU A 328 9.61 22.95 -16.37
CA GLU A 328 10.23 21.95 -15.51
C GLU A 328 11.27 22.55 -14.55
N GLU A 329 12.10 23.47 -15.06
CA GLU A 329 13.18 24.13 -14.31
C GLU A 329 12.66 24.97 -13.13
N ASP A 330 11.46 25.55 -13.26
CA ASP A 330 10.86 26.40 -12.22
C ASP A 330 10.35 25.57 -11.03
N VAL A 331 9.91 24.34 -11.28
CA VAL A 331 9.20 23.49 -10.31
C VAL A 331 10.17 22.53 -9.60
N LYS A 332 11.20 22.05 -10.30
CA LYS A 332 12.17 21.07 -9.83
C LYS A 332 12.75 21.33 -8.43
N PRO A 333 13.28 22.53 -8.09
CA PRO A 333 13.92 22.74 -6.79
C PRO A 333 12.94 22.65 -5.61
N MET A 334 11.68 23.06 -5.78
CA MET A 334 10.67 22.91 -4.73
C MET A 334 10.23 21.45 -4.57
N ILE A 335 10.10 20.71 -5.68
CA ILE A 335 9.71 19.30 -5.65
C ILE A 335 10.76 18.44 -4.95
N GLU A 336 12.05 18.69 -5.19
CA GLU A 336 13.14 18.01 -4.48
C GLU A 336 13.10 18.28 -2.97
N GLN A 337 12.77 19.51 -2.55
CA GLN A 337 12.59 19.85 -1.12
C GLN A 337 11.39 19.13 -0.50
N ILE A 338 10.25 19.09 -1.20
CA ILE A 338 9.06 18.36 -0.78
C ILE A 338 9.35 16.87 -0.64
N GLN A 339 10.06 16.29 -1.60
CA GLN A 339 10.45 14.89 -1.59
C GLN A 339 11.27 14.57 -0.33
N LEU A 340 12.28 15.38 -0.02
CA LEU A 340 13.09 15.23 1.20
C LEU A 340 12.25 15.36 2.48
N GLN A 341 11.27 16.27 2.49
CA GLN A 341 10.38 16.44 3.63
C GLN A 341 9.47 15.22 3.85
N LEU A 342 8.85 14.70 2.79
CA LEU A 342 8.05 13.47 2.87
C LEU A 342 8.89 12.31 3.41
N MET A 343 10.12 12.14 2.91
CA MET A 343 11.05 11.13 3.42
C MET A 343 11.41 11.34 4.89
N LYS A 344 11.62 12.59 5.34
CA LYS A 344 11.87 12.93 6.74
C LYS A 344 10.69 12.55 7.65
N LYS A 345 9.47 12.63 7.12
CA LYS A 345 8.22 12.22 7.78
C LYS A 345 7.96 10.71 7.68
N ASN A 346 8.97 9.92 7.33
CA ASN A 346 8.91 8.45 7.22
C ASN A 346 8.02 7.95 6.07
N VAL A 347 7.85 8.74 5.00
CA VAL A 347 7.32 8.23 3.72
C VAL A 347 8.43 7.47 3.00
N ALA A 348 8.11 6.30 2.45
CA ALA A 348 9.08 5.51 1.69
C ALA A 348 9.62 6.30 0.48
N ARG A 349 10.92 6.21 0.22
CA ARG A 349 11.62 6.98 -0.82
C ARG A 349 10.96 6.83 -2.19
N GLU A 350 10.68 5.59 -2.60
CA GLU A 350 10.09 5.31 -3.91
C GLU A 350 8.71 5.95 -4.05
N ILE A 351 7.93 5.97 -2.97
CA ILE A 351 6.59 6.56 -2.96
C ILE A 351 6.68 8.08 -2.99
N ALA A 352 7.59 8.68 -2.21
CA ALA A 352 7.83 10.11 -2.22
C ALA A 352 8.28 10.60 -3.62
N VAL A 353 9.17 9.86 -4.29
CA VAL A 353 9.58 10.13 -5.67
C VAL A 353 8.37 10.10 -6.61
N ARG A 354 7.57 9.03 -6.58
CA ARG A 354 6.41 8.88 -7.48
C ARG A 354 5.35 9.97 -7.27
N ILE A 355 5.08 10.35 -6.02
CA ILE A 355 4.15 11.46 -5.70
C ILE A 355 4.69 12.77 -6.28
N CYS A 356 5.97 13.05 -6.07
CA CYS A 356 6.63 14.26 -6.57
C CYS A 356 6.68 14.33 -8.10
N GLU A 357 7.03 13.24 -8.78
CA GLU A 357 7.02 13.13 -10.25
C GLU A 357 5.62 13.38 -10.82
N ARG A 358 4.58 12.83 -10.18
CA ARG A 358 3.19 13.04 -10.59
C ARG A 358 2.78 14.51 -10.49
N ILE A 359 3.12 15.15 -9.37
CA ILE A 359 2.83 16.57 -9.15
C ILE A 359 3.59 17.42 -10.17
N GLN A 360 4.85 17.09 -10.44
CA GLN A 360 5.65 17.78 -11.47
C GLN A 360 4.98 17.68 -12.85
N VAL A 361 4.56 16.48 -13.26
CA VAL A 361 3.84 16.27 -14.52
C VAL A 361 2.51 17.03 -14.54
N GLU A 362 1.80 17.15 -13.42
CA GLU A 362 0.55 17.90 -13.34
C GLU A 362 0.74 19.42 -13.47
N LEU A 363 1.81 19.96 -12.89
CA LEU A 363 2.06 21.39 -12.81
C LEU A 363 2.69 21.97 -14.09
N ILE A 364 3.51 21.19 -14.80
CA ILE A 364 4.13 21.64 -16.05
C ILE A 364 3.04 22.02 -17.06
N GLY A 365 3.11 23.23 -17.60
CA GLY A 365 2.12 23.72 -18.56
C GLY A 365 0.93 24.47 -17.95
N GLN A 366 0.76 24.50 -16.62
CA GLN A 366 -0.27 25.33 -15.99
C GLN A 366 0.10 26.82 -16.09
N LYS A 367 -0.91 27.66 -16.34
CA LYS A 367 -0.77 29.12 -16.35
C LYS A 367 -0.85 29.65 -14.91
N LEU A 368 0.22 30.28 -14.44
CA LEU A 368 0.24 30.97 -13.16
C LEU A 368 0.03 32.47 -13.37
N SER A 369 -0.88 33.08 -12.61
CA SER A 369 -1.26 34.49 -12.72
C SER A 369 -0.19 35.46 -12.21
N ASP A 370 0.72 35.02 -11.35
CA ASP A 370 1.83 35.81 -10.81
C ASP A 370 3.07 34.93 -10.58
N ARG A 371 4.27 35.45 -10.86
CA ARG A 371 5.55 34.74 -10.72
C ARG A 371 6.08 34.74 -9.28
N SER A 372 5.26 35.11 -8.29
CA SER A 372 5.69 35.12 -6.90
C SER A 372 5.96 33.70 -6.39
N THR A 373 7.07 33.55 -5.68
CA THR A 373 7.46 32.28 -5.03
C THR A 373 6.37 31.79 -4.07
N THR A 374 5.59 32.70 -3.50
CA THR A 374 4.43 32.39 -2.65
C THR A 374 3.27 31.76 -3.43
N ALA A 375 2.94 32.26 -4.63
CA ALA A 375 1.88 31.69 -5.46
C ALA A 375 2.23 30.28 -5.93
N LEU A 376 3.47 30.06 -6.37
CA LEU A 376 3.96 28.74 -6.77
C LEU A 376 3.94 27.74 -5.58
N LYS A 377 4.40 28.16 -4.38
CA LYS A 377 4.31 27.34 -3.17
C LYS A 377 2.87 26.94 -2.84
N LYS A 378 1.93 27.89 -2.91
CA LYS A 378 0.53 27.63 -2.61
C LYS A 378 -0.07 26.63 -3.59
N LEU A 379 0.25 26.76 -4.88
CA LEU A 379 -0.21 25.83 -5.91
C LEU A 379 0.35 24.42 -5.71
N ILE A 380 1.66 24.30 -5.47
CA ILE A 380 2.30 22.99 -5.23
C ILE A 380 1.74 22.34 -3.95
N ASN A 381 1.64 23.10 -2.86
CA ASN A 381 1.10 22.57 -1.60
C ASN A 381 -0.35 22.12 -1.76
N HIS A 382 -1.15 22.84 -2.55
CA HIS A 382 -2.52 22.46 -2.84
C HIS A 382 -2.60 21.17 -3.68
N SER A 383 -1.79 21.03 -4.74
CA SER A 383 -1.72 19.80 -5.54
C SER A 383 -1.21 18.61 -4.71
N LEU A 384 -0.24 18.85 -3.82
CA LEU A 384 0.25 17.85 -2.88
C LEU A 384 -0.84 17.42 -1.88
N GLU A 385 -1.56 18.38 -1.28
CA GLU A 385 -2.66 18.11 -0.35
C GLU A 385 -3.77 17.27 -1.02
N ILE A 386 -4.15 17.62 -2.25
CA ILE A 386 -5.12 16.84 -3.05
C ILE A 386 -4.59 15.43 -3.29
N SER A 387 -3.32 15.29 -3.70
CA SER A 387 -2.70 14.00 -4.00
C SER A 387 -2.64 13.10 -2.76
N LEU A 388 -2.17 13.64 -1.63
CA LEU A 388 -2.08 12.90 -0.36
C LEU A 388 -3.48 12.50 0.15
N THR A 389 -4.44 13.41 0.08
CA THR A 389 -5.83 13.14 0.48
C THR A 389 -6.44 12.03 -0.38
N LYS A 390 -6.21 12.08 -1.70
CA LYS A 390 -6.71 11.07 -2.64
C LYS A 390 -6.14 9.68 -2.35
N ILE A 391 -4.84 9.57 -2.05
CA ILE A 391 -4.17 8.30 -1.72
C ILE A 391 -4.68 7.71 -0.40
N LEU A 392 -4.91 8.56 0.60
CA LEU A 392 -5.36 8.13 1.94
C LEU A 392 -6.86 7.90 2.03
N THR A 393 -7.65 8.42 1.08
CA THR A 393 -9.10 8.24 1.06
C THR A 393 -9.44 6.80 0.63
N PRO A 394 -10.19 6.04 1.46
CA PRO A 394 -10.60 4.68 1.13
C PRO A 394 -11.40 4.62 -0.17
N LYS A 395 -11.09 3.64 -1.04
CA LYS A 395 -11.95 3.27 -2.17
C LYS A 395 -12.96 2.18 -1.81
N THR A 396 -12.73 1.48 -0.70
CA THR A 396 -13.57 0.40 -0.17
C THR A 396 -14.22 0.84 1.15
N SER A 397 -15.29 0.15 1.55
CA SER A 397 -15.96 0.45 2.83
C SER A 397 -15.02 0.18 4.00
N VAL A 398 -14.95 1.14 4.92
CA VAL A 398 -14.21 1.01 6.19
C VAL A 398 -15.11 0.61 7.37
N ASP A 399 -16.44 0.59 7.16
CA ASP A 399 -17.43 0.30 8.19
C ASP A 399 -17.63 -1.21 8.37
N ILE A 400 -16.82 -1.80 9.26
CA ILE A 400 -16.89 -3.21 9.61
C ILE A 400 -18.23 -3.58 10.27
N LEU A 401 -18.85 -2.67 11.03
CA LEU A 401 -20.13 -2.96 11.71
C LEU A 401 -21.27 -3.06 10.70
N ALA A 402 -21.29 -2.19 9.69
CA ALA A 402 -22.22 -2.30 8.58
C ALA A 402 -22.04 -3.62 7.82
N ASP A 403 -20.80 -4.03 7.53
CA ASP A 403 -20.50 -5.28 6.84
C ASP A 403 -21.00 -6.51 7.64
N ILE A 404 -20.81 -6.50 8.96
CA ILE A 404 -21.29 -7.56 9.86
C ILE A 404 -22.82 -7.65 9.80
N HIS A 405 -23.53 -6.54 10.01
CA HIS A 405 -24.99 -6.52 9.98
C HIS A 405 -25.53 -6.93 8.60
N GLN A 406 -24.93 -6.45 7.51
CA GLN A 406 -25.32 -6.81 6.16
C GLN A 406 -25.18 -8.32 5.91
N LYS A 407 -24.11 -8.94 6.41
CA LYS A 407 -23.91 -10.40 6.32
C LYS A 407 -24.99 -11.15 7.12
N GLN A 408 -25.26 -10.71 8.35
CA GLN A 408 -26.27 -11.32 9.21
C GLN A 408 -27.67 -11.21 8.59
N ASP A 409 -28.04 -10.05 8.09
CA ASP A 409 -29.35 -9.80 7.47
C ASP A 409 -29.55 -10.63 6.20
N ARG A 410 -28.53 -10.70 5.35
CA ARG A 410 -28.55 -11.56 4.14
C ARG A 410 -28.78 -13.02 4.49
N GLN A 411 -28.15 -13.51 5.56
CA GLN A 411 -28.31 -14.89 5.99
C GLN A 411 -29.67 -15.14 6.64
N LYS A 412 -30.18 -14.21 7.45
CA LYS A 412 -31.54 -14.28 8.00
C LYS A 412 -32.59 -14.38 6.88
N GLN A 413 -32.44 -13.57 5.82
CA GLN A 413 -33.30 -13.63 4.64
C GLN A 413 -33.20 -14.98 3.91
N MET A 414 -31.98 -15.51 3.71
CA MET A 414 -31.80 -16.82 3.08
C MET A 414 -32.40 -17.96 3.92
N ASN A 415 -32.19 -17.95 5.23
CA ASN A 415 -32.75 -18.96 6.14
C ASN A 415 -34.29 -18.86 6.23
N LEU A 416 -34.88 -17.69 6.06
CA LEU A 416 -36.34 -17.52 5.99
C LEU A 416 -36.93 -18.07 4.68
N SER A 417 -36.17 -17.97 3.58
CA SER A 417 -36.60 -18.46 2.25
C SER A 417 -36.51 -19.98 2.11
N GLN A 418 -35.67 -20.64 2.91
CA GLN A 418 -35.57 -22.09 2.96
C GLN A 418 -36.38 -22.57 4.16
N LEU A 419 -37.48 -23.32 3.97
CA LEU A 419 -38.31 -23.90 5.06
C LEU A 419 -37.56 -24.90 5.99
N SER A 420 -36.24 -24.90 5.96
CA SER A 420 -35.34 -25.66 6.82
C SER A 420 -35.14 -24.89 8.12
N GLY A 421 -35.71 -25.38 9.23
CA GLY A 421 -35.67 -24.76 10.57
C GLY A 421 -34.30 -24.62 11.26
N GLY A 422 -33.24 -24.32 10.50
CA GLY A 422 -31.90 -24.00 11.02
C GLY A 422 -31.79 -22.51 11.37
N THR A 423 -31.61 -22.20 12.65
CA THR A 423 -31.45 -20.83 13.16
C THR A 423 -30.01 -20.31 13.10
N SER A 424 -29.03 -21.08 12.58
CA SER A 424 -27.62 -20.68 12.66
C SER A 424 -27.20 -19.74 11.53
N THR A 425 -26.99 -18.47 11.87
CA THR A 425 -26.31 -17.49 11.03
C THR A 425 -24.80 -17.77 11.05
N ALA A 426 -24.17 -17.80 9.87
CA ALA A 426 -22.72 -17.95 9.77
C ALA A 426 -22.01 -16.66 10.23
N PRO A 427 -21.00 -16.77 11.10
CA PRO A 427 -20.32 -15.61 11.69
C PRO A 427 -19.57 -14.79 10.65
N TYR A 428 -19.28 -13.53 10.99
CA TYR A 428 -18.33 -12.69 10.25
C TYR A 428 -16.89 -13.04 10.66
N VAL A 429 -16.06 -13.44 9.70
CA VAL A 429 -14.72 -14.00 9.93
C VAL A 429 -13.66 -12.99 9.53
N MET A 430 -12.83 -12.59 10.49
CA MET A 430 -11.69 -11.67 10.27
C MET A 430 -10.38 -12.37 10.57
N THR A 431 -9.44 -12.34 9.63
CA THR A 431 -8.12 -12.94 9.79
C THR A 431 -7.06 -11.86 9.95
N PHE A 432 -6.32 -11.91 11.05
CA PHE A 432 -5.24 -10.96 11.35
C PHE A 432 -3.91 -11.54 10.90
N VAL A 433 -3.24 -10.87 9.97
CA VAL A 433 -1.97 -11.32 9.37
C VAL A 433 -0.90 -10.24 9.48
N GLY A 434 0.37 -10.61 9.30
CA GLY A 434 1.49 -9.67 9.37
C GLY A 434 2.78 -10.33 9.87
N VAL A 435 3.85 -9.55 9.95
CA VAL A 435 5.17 -10.04 10.39
C VAL A 435 5.24 -10.22 11.91
N ASN A 436 6.40 -10.66 12.39
CA ASN A 436 6.66 -10.86 13.82
C ASN A 436 6.70 -9.53 14.57
N GLY A 437 6.19 -9.48 15.80
CA GLY A 437 6.38 -8.34 16.72
C GLY A 437 5.60 -7.04 16.42
N VAL A 438 4.76 -7.01 15.38
CA VAL A 438 3.94 -5.83 15.01
C VAL A 438 2.70 -5.61 15.89
N GLY A 439 2.37 -6.54 16.79
CA GLY A 439 1.22 -6.40 17.70
C GLY A 439 -0.10 -6.99 17.21
N LYS A 440 -0.08 -8.10 16.47
CA LYS A 440 -1.28 -8.82 15.97
C LYS A 440 -2.25 -9.21 17.10
N SER A 441 -1.84 -10.08 18.01
CA SER A 441 -2.67 -10.60 19.11
C SER A 441 -3.21 -9.48 20.02
N THR A 442 -2.40 -8.45 20.28
CA THR A 442 -2.80 -7.30 21.10
C THR A 442 -3.88 -6.47 20.41
N ASN A 443 -3.69 -6.07 19.14
CA ASN A 443 -4.70 -5.27 18.44
C ASN A 443 -5.95 -6.08 18.07
N LEU A 444 -5.83 -7.40 17.85
CA LEU A 444 -6.97 -8.30 17.76
C LEU A 444 -7.83 -8.22 19.04
N SER A 445 -7.19 -8.20 20.22
CA SER A 445 -7.90 -8.07 21.50
C SER A 445 -8.55 -6.70 21.69
N LYS A 446 -7.96 -5.62 21.14
CA LYS A 446 -8.61 -4.29 21.11
C LYS A 446 -9.82 -4.27 20.18
N VAL A 447 -9.73 -4.91 19.02
CA VAL A 447 -10.86 -5.07 18.10
C VAL A 447 -11.96 -5.91 18.75
N ALA A 448 -11.59 -6.98 19.47
CA ALA A 448 -12.54 -7.77 20.26
C ALA A 448 -13.26 -6.91 21.30
N PHE A 449 -12.53 -6.08 22.06
CA PHE A 449 -13.12 -5.12 22.99
C PHE A 449 -14.09 -4.16 22.29
N TRP A 450 -13.70 -3.58 21.15
CA TRP A 450 -14.58 -2.70 20.38
C TRP A 450 -15.85 -3.39 19.88
N LEU A 451 -15.77 -4.66 19.44
CA LEU A 451 -16.93 -5.45 19.04
C LEU A 451 -17.86 -5.76 20.23
N LEU A 452 -17.29 -6.09 21.40
CA LEU A 452 -18.05 -6.31 22.63
C LEU A 452 -18.77 -5.02 23.08
N GLN A 453 -18.14 -3.85 22.98
CA GLN A 453 -18.80 -2.56 23.23
C GLN A 453 -20.00 -2.30 22.29
N ASN A 454 -19.98 -2.92 21.11
CA ASN A 454 -21.05 -2.92 20.12
C ASN A 454 -22.01 -4.12 20.26
N ARG A 455 -21.94 -4.85 21.38
CA ARG A 455 -22.84 -5.96 21.75
C ARG A 455 -22.81 -7.15 20.78
N LEU A 456 -21.67 -7.38 20.15
CA LEU A 456 -21.44 -8.54 19.29
C LEU A 456 -20.73 -9.64 20.08
N ARG A 457 -21.17 -10.89 19.93
CA ARG A 457 -20.51 -12.08 20.48
C ARG A 457 -19.29 -12.45 19.63
N VAL A 458 -18.14 -12.58 20.28
CA VAL A 458 -16.84 -12.74 19.63
C VAL A 458 -16.20 -14.06 20.01
N LEU A 459 -15.87 -14.89 19.03
CA LEU A 459 -14.98 -16.03 19.21
C LEU A 459 -13.57 -15.67 18.73
N ILE A 460 -12.56 -15.86 19.58
CA ILE A 460 -11.16 -15.72 19.19
C ILE A 460 -10.61 -17.12 18.85
N ALA A 461 -10.10 -17.31 17.64
CA ALA A 461 -9.45 -18.55 17.22
C ALA A 461 -7.93 -18.41 17.33
N ALA A 462 -7.31 -19.23 18.20
CA ALA A 462 -5.87 -19.27 18.41
C ALA A 462 -5.18 -20.12 17.32
N CYS A 463 -4.86 -19.48 16.19
CA CYS A 463 -4.16 -20.12 15.06
C CYS A 463 -2.65 -19.79 14.99
N ASP A 464 -2.09 -19.09 15.99
CA ASP A 464 -0.65 -19.01 16.23
C ASP A 464 -0.18 -20.24 17.01
N THR A 465 -0.02 -21.37 16.32
CA THR A 465 0.39 -22.65 16.91
C THR A 465 1.91 -22.86 16.95
N PHE A 466 2.68 -21.86 16.51
CA PHE A 466 4.13 -21.97 16.34
C PHE A 466 4.90 -21.24 17.45
N ARG A 467 4.41 -20.06 17.90
CA ARG A 467 5.10 -19.25 18.90
C ARG A 467 4.71 -19.67 20.32
N SER A 468 5.70 -20.00 21.15
CA SER A 468 5.48 -20.30 22.57
C SER A 468 4.80 -19.13 23.30
N GLY A 469 3.80 -19.45 24.13
CA GLY A 469 3.04 -18.46 24.91
C GLY A 469 1.98 -17.69 24.12
N ALA A 470 1.81 -17.94 22.82
CA ALA A 470 0.81 -17.25 22.00
C ALA A 470 -0.62 -17.60 22.43
N VAL A 471 -0.86 -18.87 22.77
CA VAL A 471 -2.17 -19.34 23.23
C VAL A 471 -2.48 -18.78 24.62
N GLU A 472 -1.51 -18.83 25.55
CA GLU A 472 -1.63 -18.24 26.90
C GLU A 472 -1.86 -16.73 26.85
N GLN A 473 -1.22 -16.04 25.90
CA GLN A 473 -1.43 -14.61 25.68
C GLN A 473 -2.89 -14.32 25.32
N LEU A 474 -3.47 -15.07 24.38
CA LEU A 474 -4.89 -14.91 24.02
C LEU A 474 -5.82 -15.32 25.15
N ARG A 475 -5.50 -16.39 25.90
CA ARG A 475 -6.25 -16.84 27.08
C ARG A 475 -6.34 -15.74 28.13
N THR A 476 -5.23 -15.04 28.36
CA THR A 476 -5.20 -13.87 29.27
C THR A 476 -6.09 -12.75 28.78
N HIS A 477 -6.05 -12.44 27.48
CA HIS A 477 -6.91 -11.41 26.90
C HIS A 477 -8.40 -11.77 27.00
N VAL A 478 -8.79 -13.00 26.66
CA VAL A 478 -10.17 -13.49 26.76
C VAL A 478 -10.65 -13.48 28.20
N ARG A 479 -9.84 -13.92 29.16
CA ARG A 479 -10.18 -13.85 30.60
C ARG A 479 -10.43 -12.40 31.03
N ASN A 480 -9.55 -11.48 30.65
CA ASN A 480 -9.68 -10.07 31.04
C ASN A 480 -10.91 -9.42 30.38
N LEU A 481 -11.15 -9.69 29.09
CA LEU A 481 -12.33 -9.17 28.37
C LEU A 481 -13.64 -9.76 28.91
N GLY A 482 -13.66 -11.05 29.25
CA GLY A 482 -14.83 -11.69 29.88
C GLY A 482 -15.17 -11.12 31.25
N LYS A 483 -14.16 -10.69 32.03
CA LYS A 483 -14.39 -9.96 33.30
C LYS A 483 -14.96 -8.56 33.08
N LEU A 484 -14.58 -7.89 31.98
CA LEU A 484 -15.08 -6.56 31.63
C LEU A 484 -16.53 -6.60 31.14
N ASP A 485 -16.92 -7.68 30.45
CA ASP A 485 -18.28 -7.89 29.95
C ASP A 485 -19.32 -7.88 31.08
N GLY A 486 -19.03 -8.54 32.21
CA GLY A 486 -19.91 -8.51 33.39
C GLY A 486 -20.10 -7.13 34.02
N ALA A 487 -19.30 -6.12 33.64
CA ALA A 487 -19.45 -4.72 34.05
C ALA A 487 -20.09 -3.82 32.98
N ILE A 488 -20.31 -4.34 31.76
CA ILE A 488 -21.06 -3.63 30.72
C ILE A 488 -22.54 -3.78 31.07
N GLU A 489 -23.19 -2.68 31.42
CA GLU A 489 -24.59 -2.64 31.84
C GLU A 489 -25.50 -3.22 30.74
N HIS A 490 -25.87 -4.50 30.88
CA HIS A 490 -26.78 -5.20 29.96
C HIS A 490 -28.21 -4.74 30.22
N GLN A 491 -28.56 -3.52 29.80
CA GLN A 491 -29.96 -3.16 29.58
C GLN A 491 -30.42 -3.75 28.25
N SER A 492 -30.69 -5.06 28.24
CA SER A 492 -31.50 -5.69 27.20
C SER A 492 -32.92 -5.90 27.77
N PRO A 493 -33.97 -5.29 27.19
CA PRO A 493 -35.33 -5.40 27.72
C PRO A 493 -35.99 -6.78 27.51
N ASN A 494 -35.30 -7.73 26.88
CA ASN A 494 -35.82 -9.07 26.61
C ASN A 494 -34.93 -10.14 27.26
N SER A 495 -35.04 -10.24 28.58
CA SER A 495 -34.40 -11.26 29.41
C SER A 495 -35.07 -12.62 29.21
N ASN A 496 -34.60 -13.37 28.20
CA ASN A 496 -34.78 -14.83 28.06
C ASN A 496 -33.52 -15.53 27.50
N HIS A 497 -32.38 -14.81 27.41
CA HIS A 497 -31.12 -15.44 27.01
C HIS A 497 -30.42 -16.01 28.24
N GLU A 498 -30.40 -17.34 28.34
CA GLU A 498 -29.47 -18.13 29.17
C GLU A 498 -28.05 -17.55 29.14
N GLU A 499 -27.28 -17.78 30.22
CA GLU A 499 -25.89 -17.34 30.50
C GLU A 499 -24.86 -17.62 29.38
N ARG A 500 -25.05 -17.06 28.19
CA ARG A 500 -24.16 -17.26 27.04
C ARG A 500 -22.99 -16.30 27.13
N LYS A 501 -21.78 -16.85 27.11
CA LYS A 501 -20.54 -16.05 27.08
C LYS A 501 -20.51 -15.16 25.84
N MET A 502 -20.21 -13.87 26.04
CA MET A 502 -20.03 -12.91 24.95
C MET A 502 -18.68 -13.04 24.25
N ILE A 503 -17.66 -13.53 24.96
CA ILE A 503 -16.33 -13.78 24.40
C ILE A 503 -15.82 -15.16 24.80
N GLU A 504 -15.19 -15.85 23.85
CA GLU A 504 -14.61 -17.18 24.08
C GLU A 504 -13.33 -17.39 23.26
N LEU A 505 -12.45 -18.27 23.74
CA LEU A 505 -11.24 -18.70 23.07
C LEU A 505 -11.42 -20.11 22.50
N PHE A 506 -11.25 -20.25 21.19
CA PHE A 506 -11.12 -21.54 20.53
C PHE A 506 -9.62 -21.87 20.34
N GLU A 507 -9.16 -22.91 21.01
CA GLU A 507 -7.77 -23.38 20.94
C GLU A 507 -7.69 -24.90 20.82
N LYS A 508 -6.60 -25.39 20.23
CA LYS A 508 -6.30 -26.83 20.15
C LYS A 508 -4.88 -27.15 20.63
N GLY A 509 -4.20 -26.21 21.29
CA GLY A 509 -2.78 -26.32 21.68
C GLY A 509 -1.81 -26.06 20.52
N TYR A 510 -0.53 -26.35 20.76
CA TYR A 510 0.59 -26.06 19.84
C TYR A 510 0.81 -27.15 18.77
N GLY A 511 1.51 -26.79 17.69
CA GLY A 511 1.96 -27.74 16.65
C GLY A 511 0.89 -28.26 15.69
N LYS A 512 -0.36 -27.79 15.80
CA LYS A 512 -1.47 -28.18 14.92
C LYS A 512 -1.62 -27.26 13.71
N ASP A 513 -2.27 -27.76 12.65
CA ASP A 513 -2.52 -27.00 11.42
C ASP A 513 -3.49 -25.84 11.66
N ALA A 514 -2.99 -24.61 11.47
CA ALA A 514 -3.74 -23.38 11.64
C ALA A 514 -5.01 -23.32 10.77
N ALA A 515 -4.95 -23.85 9.54
CA ALA A 515 -6.10 -23.84 8.63
C ALA A 515 -7.25 -24.72 9.15
N GLY A 516 -6.92 -25.86 9.76
CA GLY A 516 -7.90 -26.77 10.37
C GLY A 516 -8.51 -26.18 11.64
N ILE A 517 -7.70 -25.57 12.52
CA ILE A 517 -8.20 -24.90 13.74
C ILE A 517 -9.19 -23.80 13.38
N ALA A 518 -8.85 -22.95 12.40
CA ALA A 518 -9.75 -21.89 11.93
C ALA A 518 -11.08 -22.47 11.42
N LYS A 519 -11.05 -23.59 10.68
CA LYS A 519 -12.24 -24.24 10.14
C LYS A 519 -13.15 -24.77 11.25
N GLU A 520 -12.56 -25.44 12.23
CA GLU A 520 -13.30 -25.94 13.41
C GLU A 520 -13.86 -24.77 14.23
N ALA A 521 -13.09 -23.68 14.41
CA ALA A 521 -13.55 -22.49 15.14
C ALA A 521 -14.75 -21.82 14.46
N ILE A 522 -14.73 -21.68 13.13
CA ILE A 522 -15.86 -21.10 12.37
C ILE A 522 -17.10 -21.99 12.49
N GLN A 523 -16.93 -23.31 12.43
CA GLN A 523 -18.04 -24.25 12.61
C GLN A 523 -18.60 -24.20 14.03
N TYR A 524 -17.72 -24.15 15.03
CA TYR A 524 -18.08 -23.98 16.44
C TYR A 524 -18.85 -22.67 16.66
N ALA A 525 -18.34 -21.55 16.14
CA ALA A 525 -19.01 -20.25 16.19
C ALA A 525 -20.41 -20.27 15.55
N LYS A 526 -20.56 -20.96 14.41
CA LYS A 526 -21.85 -21.11 13.74
C LYS A 526 -22.85 -21.90 14.59
N ASN A 527 -22.40 -22.99 15.22
CA ASN A 527 -23.26 -23.84 16.04
C ASN A 527 -23.70 -23.13 17.33
N ASP A 528 -22.79 -22.37 17.94
CA ASP A 528 -23.00 -21.72 19.24
C ASP A 528 -23.51 -20.28 19.11
N GLY A 529 -23.74 -19.80 17.87
CA GLY A 529 -24.35 -18.51 17.57
C GLY A 529 -23.48 -17.31 17.93
N PHE A 530 -22.18 -17.37 17.64
CA PHE A 530 -21.29 -16.22 17.71
C PHE A 530 -21.47 -15.31 16.48
N ASP A 531 -21.38 -14.00 16.67
CA ASP A 531 -21.53 -13.03 15.60
C ASP A 531 -20.26 -12.90 14.77
N VAL A 532 -19.09 -12.95 15.43
CA VAL A 532 -17.79 -12.68 14.83
C VAL A 532 -16.76 -13.72 15.25
N VAL A 533 -15.91 -14.14 14.31
CA VAL A 533 -14.71 -14.96 14.56
C VAL A 533 -13.47 -14.15 14.23
N LEU A 534 -12.57 -13.98 15.20
CA LEU A 534 -11.28 -13.33 15.03
C LEU A 534 -10.17 -14.39 15.00
N ILE A 535 -9.51 -14.55 13.86
CA ILE A 535 -8.43 -15.53 13.69
C ILE A 535 -7.09 -14.84 13.93
N ASP A 536 -6.43 -15.19 15.04
CA ASP A 536 -5.04 -14.79 15.31
C ASP A 536 -4.09 -15.76 14.64
N THR A 537 -3.13 -15.27 13.87
CA THR A 537 -2.20 -16.13 13.13
C THR A 537 -0.76 -15.82 13.51
N ALA A 538 0.12 -16.82 13.39
CA ALA A 538 1.55 -16.65 13.67
C ALA A 538 2.16 -15.50 12.86
N GLY A 539 3.14 -14.78 13.40
CA GLY A 539 3.89 -13.84 12.55
C GLY A 539 4.77 -14.60 11.55
N ARG A 540 4.93 -14.05 10.34
CA ARG A 540 5.84 -14.62 9.34
C ARG A 540 6.43 -13.57 8.43
N MET A 541 7.67 -13.79 8.01
CA MET A 541 8.35 -12.94 7.02
C MET A 541 7.76 -13.20 5.63
N GLN A 542 7.72 -12.15 4.81
CA GLN A 542 7.21 -12.17 3.45
C GLN A 542 7.93 -13.19 2.53
N ASP A 543 9.21 -13.46 2.81
CA ASP A 543 10.04 -14.37 2.00
C ASP A 543 10.01 -15.82 2.50
N ASN A 544 9.30 -16.12 3.59
CA ASN A 544 9.18 -17.48 4.10
C ASN A 544 8.04 -18.22 3.39
N GLU A 545 8.37 -18.85 2.25
CA GLU A 545 7.41 -19.57 1.41
C GLU A 545 6.60 -20.63 2.17
N PRO A 546 7.17 -21.55 2.96
CA PRO A 546 6.39 -22.54 3.69
C PRO A 546 5.31 -21.94 4.59
N LEU A 547 5.65 -20.86 5.33
CA LEU A 547 4.71 -20.17 6.21
C LEU A 547 3.65 -19.37 5.42
N MET A 548 4.04 -18.77 4.29
CA MET A 548 3.11 -18.05 3.41
C MET A 548 2.15 -19.00 2.68
N ARG A 549 2.62 -20.18 2.27
CA ARG A 549 1.78 -21.24 1.70
C ARG A 549 0.76 -21.76 2.71
N ALA A 550 1.18 -21.97 3.95
CA ALA A 550 0.28 -22.35 5.03
C ALA A 550 -0.79 -21.26 5.29
N LEU A 551 -0.41 -19.98 5.23
CA LEU A 551 -1.37 -18.88 5.32
C LEU A 551 -2.33 -18.84 4.12
N GLY A 552 -1.83 -19.04 2.89
CA GLY A 552 -2.65 -19.16 1.69
C GLY A 552 -3.69 -20.28 1.82
N LYS A 553 -3.27 -21.45 2.30
CA LYS A 553 -4.17 -22.58 2.62
C LYS A 553 -5.24 -22.18 3.64
N LEU A 554 -4.87 -21.49 4.73
CA LEU A 554 -5.84 -21.02 5.73
C LEU A 554 -6.89 -20.11 5.09
N VAL A 555 -6.49 -19.17 4.23
CA VAL A 555 -7.40 -18.25 3.55
C VAL A 555 -8.32 -18.99 2.57
N VAL A 556 -7.80 -19.92 1.77
CA VAL A 556 -8.59 -20.69 0.80
C VAL A 556 -9.62 -21.58 1.49
N VAL A 557 -9.21 -22.31 2.53
CA VAL A 557 -10.07 -23.26 3.24
C VAL A 557 -11.19 -22.56 4.01
N ASN A 558 -10.90 -21.39 4.59
CA ASN A 558 -11.81 -20.72 5.54
C ASN A 558 -12.57 -19.54 4.92
N GLN A 559 -12.15 -19.04 3.75
CA GLN A 559 -12.78 -17.92 3.03
C GLN A 559 -13.17 -16.75 3.94
N PRO A 560 -12.21 -16.12 4.67
CA PRO A 560 -12.52 -15.04 5.60
C PRO A 560 -13.17 -13.85 4.89
N ASP A 561 -14.06 -13.14 5.59
CA ASP A 561 -14.75 -11.95 5.06
C ASP A 561 -13.82 -10.74 4.96
N LYS A 562 -12.83 -10.65 5.87
CA LYS A 562 -11.79 -9.63 5.85
C LYS A 562 -10.43 -10.21 6.21
N ILE A 563 -9.42 -9.90 5.41
CA ILE A 563 -8.01 -10.18 5.71
C ILE A 563 -7.34 -8.87 6.11
N LEU A 564 -6.99 -8.76 7.39
CA LEU A 564 -6.45 -7.54 7.99
C LEU A 564 -4.94 -7.67 8.18
N PHE A 565 -4.18 -6.83 7.48
CA PHE A 565 -2.74 -6.75 7.66
C PHE A 565 -2.41 -5.82 8.82
N VAL A 566 -1.70 -6.35 9.82
CA VAL A 566 -1.20 -5.58 10.96
C VAL A 566 0.22 -5.17 10.66
N GLY A 567 0.44 -3.87 10.50
CA GLY A 567 1.76 -3.26 10.26
C GLY A 567 2.09 -2.25 11.34
N GLU A 568 3.36 -2.01 11.61
CA GLU A 568 3.78 -1.00 12.57
C GLU A 568 4.16 0.32 11.89
N ALA A 569 3.84 1.44 12.52
CA ALA A 569 4.07 2.77 11.98
C ALA A 569 5.56 3.17 11.95
N LEU A 570 6.40 2.49 12.74
CA LEU A 570 7.84 2.72 12.82
C LEU A 570 8.59 2.32 11.55
N VAL A 571 8.00 1.45 10.74
CA VAL A 571 8.66 0.90 9.57
C VAL A 571 8.55 1.89 8.41
N GLY A 572 9.71 2.37 7.94
CA GLY A 572 9.82 3.28 6.80
C GLY A 572 9.81 2.52 5.46
N ASN A 573 10.93 2.53 4.74
CA ASN A 573 11.02 1.89 3.41
C ASN A 573 10.68 0.40 3.40
N GLU A 574 11.03 -0.33 4.46
CA GLU A 574 10.74 -1.77 4.58
C GLU A 574 9.24 -2.07 4.60
N ALA A 575 8.38 -1.10 4.94
CA ALA A 575 6.94 -1.31 5.02
C ALA A 575 6.36 -1.60 3.64
N VAL A 576 6.92 -0.96 2.60
CA VAL A 576 6.51 -1.13 1.20
C VAL A 576 6.90 -2.52 0.71
N ASP A 577 8.15 -2.92 0.91
CA ASP A 577 8.64 -4.23 0.47
C ASP A 577 7.92 -5.36 1.21
N GLN A 578 7.82 -5.23 2.54
CA GLN A 578 7.11 -6.18 3.39
C GLN A 578 5.66 -6.34 2.96
N LEU A 579 4.91 -5.24 2.84
CA LEU A 579 3.49 -5.28 2.51
C LEU A 579 3.25 -5.78 1.07
N GLY A 580 4.01 -5.24 0.11
CA GLY A 580 3.89 -5.60 -1.31
C GLY A 580 4.21 -7.07 -1.58
N LYS A 581 5.32 -7.58 -1.03
CA LYS A 581 5.67 -9.00 -1.13
C LYS A 581 4.69 -9.89 -0.38
N PHE A 582 4.23 -9.48 0.81
CA PHE A 582 3.26 -10.25 1.58
C PHE A 582 1.94 -10.40 0.84
N ASP A 583 1.38 -9.31 0.29
CA ASP A 583 0.15 -9.33 -0.50
C ASP A 583 0.31 -10.17 -1.78
N LYS A 584 1.43 -9.99 -2.50
CA LYS A 584 1.74 -10.77 -3.70
C LYS A 584 1.83 -12.27 -3.40
N SER A 585 2.54 -12.62 -2.33
CA SER A 585 2.71 -14.00 -1.88
C SER A 585 1.36 -14.61 -1.46
N LEU A 586 0.56 -13.86 -0.70
CA LEU A 586 -0.79 -14.29 -0.31
C LEU A 586 -1.70 -14.54 -1.53
N LYS A 587 -1.72 -13.61 -2.50
CA LYS A 587 -2.49 -13.76 -3.74
C LYS A 587 -2.01 -14.97 -4.55
N THR A 588 -0.70 -15.18 -4.62
CA THR A 588 -0.11 -16.32 -5.33
C THR A 588 -0.55 -17.64 -4.71
N PHE A 589 -0.37 -17.83 -3.40
CA PHE A 589 -0.68 -19.10 -2.75
C PHE A 589 -2.18 -19.34 -2.54
N SER A 590 -3.00 -18.28 -2.40
CA SER A 590 -4.46 -18.44 -2.35
C SER A 590 -5.10 -18.69 -3.72
N GLY A 591 -4.46 -18.21 -4.79
CA GLY A 591 -4.91 -18.39 -6.17
C GLY A 591 -4.50 -19.71 -6.83
N LEU A 592 -3.75 -20.59 -6.13
CA LEU A 592 -3.33 -21.88 -6.70
C LEU A 592 -4.51 -22.82 -6.96
N ASP A 593 -5.44 -22.92 -6.00
CA ASP A 593 -6.59 -23.83 -6.06
C ASP A 593 -7.92 -23.11 -6.34
N SER A 594 -7.96 -21.79 -6.12
CA SER A 594 -9.16 -20.97 -6.32
C SER A 594 -8.99 -20.06 -7.53
N HIS A 595 -9.98 -20.01 -8.43
CA HIS A 595 -9.97 -19.12 -9.60
C HIS A 595 -9.99 -17.61 -9.24
N LEU A 596 -9.99 -17.24 -7.94
CA LEU A 596 -10.01 -15.86 -7.49
C LEU A 596 -8.94 -15.63 -6.39
N PRO A 597 -7.77 -15.05 -6.72
CA PRO A 597 -6.73 -14.77 -5.74
C PRO A 597 -7.24 -13.78 -4.67
N ARG A 598 -7.01 -14.10 -3.39
CA ARG A 598 -7.40 -13.25 -2.26
C ARG A 598 -6.17 -12.49 -1.74
N GLY A 599 -6.30 -11.17 -1.67
CA GLY A 599 -5.30 -10.26 -1.10
C GLY A 599 -5.70 -9.74 0.27
N ILE A 600 -4.93 -8.77 0.74
CA ILE A 600 -5.26 -8.00 1.95
C ILE A 600 -6.47 -7.10 1.65
N ASP A 601 -7.41 -7.00 2.59
CA ASP A 601 -8.64 -6.19 2.47
C ASP A 601 -8.58 -4.90 3.30
N GLY A 602 -7.63 -4.78 4.23
CA GLY A 602 -7.46 -3.59 5.06
C GLY A 602 -6.22 -3.66 5.96
N ILE A 603 -5.83 -2.51 6.51
CA ILE A 603 -4.63 -2.36 7.33
C ILE A 603 -5.01 -1.92 8.75
N ILE A 604 -4.35 -2.50 9.75
CA ILE A 604 -4.31 -1.97 11.12
C ILE A 604 -2.89 -1.48 11.38
N LEU A 605 -2.75 -0.18 11.62
CA LEU A 605 -1.45 0.46 11.82
C LEU A 605 -1.15 0.61 13.31
N THR A 606 -0.12 -0.05 13.81
CA THR A 606 0.19 -0.15 15.24
C THR A 606 1.37 0.72 15.64
N LYS A 607 1.60 0.86 16.96
CA LYS A 607 2.69 1.64 17.56
C LYS A 607 2.68 3.10 17.08
N PHE A 608 1.50 3.63 16.77
CA PHE A 608 1.38 4.99 16.22
C PHE A 608 1.70 6.06 17.26
N ASP A 609 1.61 5.71 18.53
CA ASP A 609 2.07 6.49 19.68
C ASP A 609 3.59 6.74 19.69
N THR A 610 4.37 5.92 18.96
CA THR A 610 5.84 5.97 19.01
C THR A 610 6.47 6.82 17.90
N ILE A 611 5.69 7.32 16.94
CA ILE A 611 6.21 7.93 15.71
C ILE A 611 6.11 9.47 15.66
N ASP A 612 5.73 10.14 16.74
CA ASP A 612 5.59 11.60 16.81
C ASP A 612 4.86 12.21 15.59
N ASP A 613 5.56 12.94 14.73
CA ASP A 613 5.06 13.58 13.51
C ASP A 613 5.38 12.80 12.22
N LYS A 614 6.06 11.65 12.34
CA LYS A 614 6.52 10.80 11.23
C LYS A 614 5.45 9.81 10.77
N VAL A 615 4.30 10.35 10.37
CA VAL A 615 3.10 9.58 9.98
C VAL A 615 3.16 8.96 8.58
N GLY A 616 4.28 9.10 7.86
CA GLY A 616 4.43 8.70 6.46
C GLY A 616 4.34 7.20 6.17
N ALA A 617 4.46 6.35 7.18
CA ALA A 617 4.20 4.92 7.04
C ALA A 617 2.74 4.65 6.63
N ALA A 618 1.78 5.44 7.14
CA ALA A 618 0.36 5.32 6.77
C ALA A 618 0.17 5.51 5.26
N LEU A 619 0.72 6.60 4.71
CA LEU A 619 0.70 6.91 3.28
C LEU A 619 1.40 5.82 2.47
N SER A 620 2.55 5.33 2.95
CA SER A 620 3.34 4.33 2.24
C SER A 620 2.58 3.00 2.09
N MET A 621 1.92 2.56 3.16
CA MET A 621 1.17 1.30 3.13
C MET A 621 -0.10 1.41 2.27
N THR A 622 -0.87 2.50 2.39
CA THR A 622 -2.08 2.70 1.57
C THR A 622 -1.75 2.81 0.09
N TYR A 623 -0.67 3.52 -0.27
CA TYR A 623 -0.23 3.65 -1.66
C TYR A 623 0.22 2.31 -2.26
N THR A 624 0.80 1.41 -1.45
CA THR A 624 1.38 0.15 -1.95
C THR A 624 0.31 -0.86 -2.38
N ILE A 625 -0.75 -1.04 -1.57
CA ILE A 625 -1.79 -2.05 -1.84
C ILE A 625 -3.16 -1.48 -2.18
N ASN A 626 -3.32 -0.14 -2.12
CA ASN A 626 -4.58 0.56 -2.37
C ASN A 626 -5.73 0.03 -1.50
N GLN A 627 -5.42 -0.28 -0.24
CA GLN A 627 -6.38 -0.70 0.78
C GLN A 627 -6.40 0.30 1.95
N PRO A 628 -7.54 0.48 2.63
CA PRO A 628 -7.67 1.47 3.67
C PRO A 628 -7.00 1.03 4.98
N ILE A 629 -6.60 2.03 5.78
CA ILE A 629 -6.29 1.84 7.19
C ILE A 629 -7.61 1.89 7.96
N LEU A 630 -8.00 0.75 8.54
CA LEU A 630 -9.25 0.61 9.28
C LEU A 630 -9.11 1.14 10.71
N PHE A 631 -8.00 0.82 11.36
CA PHE A 631 -7.72 1.24 12.73
C PHE A 631 -6.25 1.60 12.93
N VAL A 632 -6.02 2.43 13.95
CA VAL A 632 -4.71 2.81 14.42
C VAL A 632 -4.57 2.44 15.90
N GLY A 633 -3.55 1.66 16.22
CA GLY A 633 -3.18 1.29 17.58
C GLY A 633 -2.23 2.34 18.19
N THR A 634 -2.65 2.96 19.29
CA THR A 634 -1.96 4.12 19.91
C THR A 634 -1.44 3.83 21.32
N GLY A 635 -1.09 2.58 21.60
CA GLY A 635 -0.72 2.14 22.94
C GLY A 635 -0.97 0.64 23.15
N GLN A 636 -1.06 0.20 24.39
CA GLN A 636 -1.16 -1.22 24.76
C GLN A 636 -2.50 -1.61 25.39
N THR A 637 -3.28 -0.64 25.88
CA THR A 637 -4.57 -0.90 26.52
C THR A 637 -5.67 -1.20 25.49
N TYR A 638 -6.83 -1.68 25.93
CA TYR A 638 -7.94 -1.99 25.01
C TYR A 638 -8.58 -0.75 24.38
N THR A 639 -8.43 0.41 25.01
CA THR A 639 -8.95 1.70 24.54
C THR A 639 -8.00 2.42 23.59
N ASP A 640 -6.76 1.93 23.45
CA ASP A 640 -5.75 2.45 22.53
C ASP A 640 -5.97 1.98 21.08
N LEU A 641 -7.21 2.02 20.62
CA LEU A 641 -7.63 1.77 19.24
C LEU A 641 -8.40 3.00 18.76
N LYS A 642 -7.97 3.58 17.64
CA LYS A 642 -8.47 4.85 17.12
C LYS A 642 -8.78 4.77 15.63
N ASN A 643 -9.64 5.68 15.15
CA ASN A 643 -9.85 5.90 13.72
C ASN A 643 -8.78 6.83 13.15
N LEU A 644 -8.39 6.60 11.89
CA LEU A 644 -7.47 7.47 11.16
C LEU A 644 -8.23 8.57 10.42
N LYS A 645 -8.05 9.83 10.84
CA LYS A 645 -8.53 10.97 10.08
C LYS A 645 -7.54 11.35 8.98
N VAL A 646 -7.95 11.24 7.72
CA VAL A 646 -7.15 11.60 6.55
C VAL A 646 -6.58 13.02 6.67
N ASN A 647 -7.44 13.99 7.00
CA ASN A 647 -7.03 15.39 7.15
C ASN A 647 -5.92 15.58 8.19
N HIS A 648 -5.93 14.81 9.30
CA HIS A 648 -4.90 14.92 10.33
C HIS A 648 -3.55 14.40 9.82
N VAL A 649 -3.55 13.28 9.08
CA VAL A 649 -2.32 12.71 8.48
C VAL A 649 -1.77 13.64 7.43
N VAL A 650 -2.61 14.14 6.52
CA VAL A 650 -2.20 15.09 5.47
C VAL A 650 -1.60 16.34 6.11
N ASN A 651 -2.27 16.95 7.09
CA ASN A 651 -1.74 18.12 7.80
C ASN A 651 -0.41 17.84 8.50
N ALA A 652 -0.23 16.65 9.09
CA ALA A 652 1.03 16.28 9.74
C ALA A 652 2.19 16.06 8.75
N LEU A 653 1.90 15.56 7.54
CA LEU A 653 2.88 15.44 6.45
C LEU A 653 3.24 16.80 5.85
N MET A 654 2.28 17.73 5.81
CA MET A 654 2.40 19.08 5.26
C MET A 654 2.97 20.11 6.25
N ARG A 655 3.25 19.73 7.51
CA ARG A 655 3.91 20.57 8.53
C ARG A 655 5.40 20.27 8.56
#